data_AF-A0AAD4D4X3-F1
#
_entry.id   AF-A0AAD4D4X3-F1
#
_cell.length_a   1.000
_cell.length_b   1.000
_cell.length_c   1.000
_cell.angle_alpha   90.00
_cell.angle_beta   90.00
_cell.angle_gamma   90.00
#
_symmetry.space_group_name_H-M   'P 1'
#
loop_
_entity.id
_entity.type
_entity.pdbx_description
1 polymer ?
#
loop_
_entity_poly.entity_id
_entity_poly.type
_entity_poly.pdbx_seq_one_letter_code
_entity_poly.pdbx_strand_id
1 'polypeptide(L)'
;MSGAIFGGKNEAQSYVQGAMFGNVNTILIILWVPFLATFVYPFCTKRGWNFGPQRRMGLGFLIVVISFAVSAALAPSVEKAYLSSGRTMEKPAKYDGTYCEKCYSAWWQMPQWILLSLGEALFSPTGVQFTYIEAGRQFRAVSTSFWLLATSFGSILIMIFEPIFADAGLSSGTKGWAYSGIGLFGFFLYCLTSYYYTPRKLRPSINEAARLAKQAEYATTAMANNTGRSDQLSTAEQGQNRASLEESTGLLSGQQPRRLSQTNGQPGSSGKRPASSSSKRSFLSGSGRKKIIVGLTALSGGLLVILGFALFKKIGTDQSIEKNTPTLIKARHGAVATEEIHCSEIGVQVLKDGGNAVDAAVASCLCIGTVNMFSAGIGGGGFMTIRLPNGTVEVIDFRETAPAGASPNMYKKDPILAQKGGLSVAVPGEIRGLELAHTRYGKLPWERLFAPSVKMAREGWAVGPELAKRLRVYKTMMETEPDWSAVFAPNGTILKEGQWIKREALANTLETIGKEGADAFYTGPIAQNMVDYIQKNGGILDMDDMKAYKPLIKEPMVGYYQGRKVYTTPAPTSGPVLISLLNILERYDLGRVKQNANIEVHRLVEAMKFGYAQRTELGDPDFTDLESKIQSILSKDTAGLIRANISDAHTFPVEYYNPHWGPIDNHGTTHMSTVDPENMAVALTSTVNLVFGSKLLDPKTGIVLNDEMDDFSIPGTPNAFGLQPSPFNYPEPGKRPLSSCVPTVVERDGKFELALGGSGGSRILTSVLQVILNIYNHDYNVMEAVEAPRVHHQLMPNVVDVESGYSASDIKFLSTRGHNVTVSDILLAKAEVQAVMRDADGTVFAASDSRKHGIAAGY
;
A
#
# COMPACT_ATOMS: atom_id res chain seq x y z
N MET A 1 -34.79 32.82 6.34
CA MET A 1 -34.26 32.07 5.18
C MET A 1 -33.21 32.83 4.36
N SER A 2 -33.18 34.17 4.34
CA SER A 2 -32.15 34.93 3.57
C SER A 2 -30.72 34.84 4.13
N GLY A 3 -30.56 34.67 5.46
CA GLY A 3 -29.25 34.60 6.11
C GLY A 3 -28.45 33.30 5.93
N ALA A 4 -29.09 32.20 5.51
CA ALA A 4 -28.43 30.90 5.28
C ALA A 4 -27.84 30.78 3.87
N ILE A 5 -28.31 31.61 2.93
CA ILE A 5 -27.87 31.62 1.53
C ILE A 5 -26.75 32.66 1.32
N PHE A 6 -26.80 33.78 2.03
CA PHE A 6 -25.79 34.85 1.97
C PHE A 6 -25.29 35.14 3.40
N GLY A 7 -24.28 34.39 3.85
CA GLY A 7 -23.87 34.30 5.26
C GLY A 7 -23.90 35.60 6.08
N GLY A 8 -24.48 35.56 7.28
CA GLY A 8 -24.53 36.67 8.22
C GLY A 8 -23.16 37.04 8.79
N LYS A 9 -23.06 38.25 9.37
CA LYS A 9 -21.83 38.97 9.74
C LYS A 9 -21.03 38.43 10.95
N ASN A 10 -21.41 37.32 11.56
CA ASN A 10 -20.81 36.90 12.83
C ASN A 10 -20.10 35.56 12.73
N GLU A 11 -18.96 35.51 13.41
CA GLU A 11 -17.93 34.50 13.54
C GLU A 11 -18.42 33.04 13.61
N ALA A 12 -17.57 32.14 13.11
CA ALA A 12 -17.65 30.67 13.24
C ALA A 12 -18.89 29.99 12.61
N GLN A 13 -18.92 29.86 11.28
CA GLN A 13 -19.73 28.81 10.65
C GLN A 13 -18.94 28.03 9.59
N SER A 14 -18.86 26.72 9.84
CA SER A 14 -18.32 25.67 8.99
C SER A 14 -18.66 25.85 7.51
N TYR A 15 -17.65 26.05 6.67
CA TYR A 15 -17.78 25.92 5.23
C TYR A 15 -18.05 24.46 4.90
N VAL A 16 -19.32 24.10 4.70
CA VAL A 16 -19.70 22.76 4.22
C VAL A 16 -19.14 22.58 2.82
N GLN A 17 -18.09 21.77 2.69
CA GLN A 17 -17.48 21.43 1.41
C GLN A 17 -18.46 20.59 0.57
N GLY A 18 -18.42 20.71 -0.76
CA GLY A 18 -19.26 19.95 -1.69
C GLY A 18 -19.25 18.44 -1.45
N ALA A 19 -18.16 17.89 -0.91
CA ALA A 19 -18.02 16.49 -0.52
C ALA A 19 -19.03 16.02 0.55
N MET A 20 -19.50 16.92 1.44
CA MET A 20 -20.49 16.57 2.46
C MET A 20 -21.90 16.33 1.89
N PHE A 21 -22.21 16.81 0.67
CA PHE A 21 -23.50 16.53 0.02
C PHE A 21 -23.63 15.09 -0.48
N GLY A 22 -22.53 14.35 -0.64
CA GLY A 22 -22.59 12.90 -0.90
C GLY A 22 -23.30 12.13 0.22
N ASN A 23 -23.11 12.54 1.47
CA ASN A 23 -23.81 11.97 2.62
C ASN A 23 -25.29 12.39 2.65
N VAL A 24 -25.61 13.62 2.26
CA VAL A 24 -26.99 14.11 2.12
C VAL A 24 -27.74 13.34 1.04
N ASN A 25 -27.09 13.05 -0.10
CA ASN A 25 -27.67 12.24 -1.18
C ASN A 25 -28.08 10.85 -0.68
N THR A 26 -27.19 10.20 0.06
CA THR A 26 -27.45 8.86 0.63
C THR A 26 -28.65 8.87 1.58
N ILE A 27 -28.75 9.87 2.46
CA ILE A 27 -29.89 10.03 3.37
C ILE A 27 -31.20 10.24 2.58
N LEU A 28 -31.19 11.08 1.54
CA LEU A 28 -32.37 11.35 0.73
C LEU A 28 -32.84 10.11 -0.04
N ILE A 29 -31.92 9.27 -0.54
CA ILE A 29 -32.28 7.99 -1.20
C ILE A 29 -32.98 7.05 -0.22
N ILE A 30 -32.46 6.93 1.01
CA ILE A 30 -33.07 6.09 2.06
C ILE A 30 -34.50 6.54 2.38
N LEU A 31 -34.81 7.84 2.24
CA LEU A 31 -36.16 8.37 2.43
C LEU A 31 -37.06 8.21 1.20
N TRP A 32 -36.52 8.42 0.00
CA TRP A 32 -37.28 8.36 -1.25
C TRP A 32 -37.76 6.94 -1.58
N VAL A 33 -36.92 5.93 -1.38
CA VAL A 33 -37.24 4.54 -1.72
C VAL A 33 -38.52 4.03 -1.02
N PRO A 34 -38.66 4.09 0.32
CA PRO A 34 -39.87 3.66 1.00
C PRO A 34 -41.07 4.57 0.70
N PHE A 35 -40.86 5.88 0.51
CA PHE A 35 -41.93 6.81 0.16
C PHE A 35 -42.55 6.50 -1.20
N LEU A 36 -41.71 6.27 -2.22
CA LEU A 36 -42.15 5.91 -3.56
C LEU A 36 -42.88 4.56 -3.57
N ALA A 37 -42.37 3.57 -2.84
CA ALA A 37 -42.93 2.24 -2.75
C ALA A 37 -44.29 2.20 -2.03
N THR A 38 -44.41 2.96 -0.93
CA THR A 38 -45.58 2.88 -0.03
C THR A 38 -46.72 3.80 -0.47
N PHE A 39 -46.40 4.97 -1.02
CA PHE A 39 -47.41 6.00 -1.30
C PHE A 39 -47.59 6.25 -2.80
N VAL A 40 -46.49 6.49 -3.53
CA VAL A 40 -46.56 6.97 -4.93
C VAL A 40 -46.99 5.86 -5.88
N TYR A 41 -46.33 4.69 -5.86
CA TYR A 41 -46.66 3.61 -6.78
C TYR A 41 -48.08 3.04 -6.58
N PRO A 42 -48.55 2.79 -5.34
CA PRO A 42 -49.92 2.34 -5.12
C PRO A 42 -50.96 3.38 -5.55
N PHE A 43 -50.70 4.67 -5.32
CA PHE A 43 -51.58 5.76 -5.77
C PHE A 43 -51.67 5.85 -7.29
N CYS A 44 -50.54 5.79 -8.01
CA CYS A 44 -50.53 5.79 -9.47
C CYS A 44 -51.26 4.57 -10.04
N THR A 45 -51.07 3.39 -9.41
CA THR A 45 -51.75 2.16 -9.82
C THR A 45 -53.26 2.26 -9.62
N LYS A 46 -53.72 2.85 -8.50
CA LYS A 46 -55.15 3.11 -8.24
C LYS A 46 -55.79 4.08 -9.24
N ARG A 47 -55.02 4.98 -9.86
CA ARG A 47 -55.48 5.88 -10.93
C ARG A 47 -55.33 5.31 -12.35
N GLY A 48 -55.00 4.02 -12.48
CA GLY A 48 -54.84 3.35 -13.77
C GLY A 48 -53.52 3.64 -14.48
N TRP A 49 -52.58 4.32 -13.82
CA TRP A 49 -51.24 4.60 -14.38
C TRP A 49 -50.27 3.50 -13.96
N ASN A 50 -50.19 2.44 -14.77
CA ASN A 50 -49.25 1.35 -14.53
C ASN A 50 -47.86 1.70 -15.09
N PHE A 51 -46.97 2.14 -14.21
CA PHE A 51 -45.56 2.38 -14.54
C PHE A 51 -44.78 1.07 -14.45
N GLY A 52 -44.49 0.44 -15.59
CA GLY A 52 -43.56 -0.69 -15.63
C GLY A 52 -42.13 -0.28 -15.23
N PRO A 53 -41.26 -1.22 -14.82
CA PRO A 53 -39.90 -0.93 -14.33
C PRO A 53 -39.07 -0.06 -15.29
N GLN A 54 -39.12 -0.35 -16.59
CA GLN A 54 -38.40 0.41 -17.62
C GLN A 54 -38.83 1.87 -17.74
N ARG A 55 -40.13 2.15 -17.55
CA ARG A 55 -40.67 3.52 -17.57
C ARG A 55 -40.27 4.31 -16.34
N ARG A 56 -40.17 3.64 -15.18
CA ARG A 56 -39.69 4.25 -13.92
C ARG A 56 -38.20 4.59 -14.03
N MET A 57 -37.39 3.68 -14.58
CA MET A 57 -35.98 3.94 -14.85
C MET A 57 -35.77 5.09 -15.85
N GLY A 58 -36.58 5.14 -16.92
CA GLY A 58 -36.54 6.26 -17.87
C GLY A 58 -36.91 7.60 -17.23
N LEU A 59 -37.94 7.62 -16.37
CA LEU A 59 -38.32 8.81 -15.61
C LEU A 59 -37.22 9.23 -14.62
N GLY A 60 -36.60 8.27 -13.93
CA GLY A 60 -35.47 8.53 -13.03
C GLY A 60 -34.29 9.18 -13.77
N PHE A 61 -33.94 8.64 -14.93
CA PHE A 61 -32.86 9.19 -15.76
C PHE A 61 -33.17 10.62 -16.24
N LEU A 62 -34.42 10.89 -16.64
CA LEU A 62 -34.86 12.24 -17.01
C LEU A 62 -34.77 13.22 -15.82
N ILE A 63 -35.13 12.78 -14.61
CA ILE A 63 -35.06 13.60 -13.39
C ILE A 63 -33.61 13.91 -13.02
N VAL A 64 -32.68 12.95 -13.18
CA VAL A 64 -31.23 13.20 -13.00
C VAL A 64 -30.75 14.28 -13.96
N VAL A 65 -31.12 14.21 -15.23
CA VAL A 65 -30.77 15.24 -16.23
C VAL A 65 -31.34 16.61 -15.85
N ILE A 66 -32.60 16.67 -15.41
CA ILE A 66 -33.24 17.90 -14.96
C ILE A 66 -32.52 18.48 -13.74
N SER A 67 -31.99 17.66 -12.84
CA SER A 67 -31.26 18.12 -11.65
C SER A 67 -30.04 18.98 -12.02
N PHE A 68 -29.26 18.56 -13.02
CA PHE A 68 -28.11 19.32 -13.50
C PHE A 68 -28.53 20.61 -14.22
N ALA A 69 -29.64 20.59 -14.96
CA ALA A 69 -30.18 21.77 -15.62
C ALA A 69 -30.69 22.82 -14.60
N VAL A 70 -31.31 22.37 -13.50
CA VAL A 70 -31.74 23.24 -12.40
C VAL A 70 -30.55 23.92 -11.73
N SER A 71 -29.46 23.18 -11.50
CA SER A 71 -28.21 23.75 -10.96
C SER A 71 -27.61 24.79 -11.91
N ALA A 72 -27.56 24.46 -13.21
CA ALA A 72 -27.05 25.35 -14.25
C ALA A 72 -27.85 26.66 -14.37
N ALA A 73 -29.17 26.60 -14.18
CA ALA A 73 -30.05 27.77 -14.21
C ALA A 73 -29.96 28.64 -12.95
N LEU A 74 -29.71 28.03 -11.78
CA LEU A 74 -29.61 28.74 -10.50
C LEU A 74 -28.26 29.42 -10.31
N ALA A 75 -27.16 28.84 -10.81
CA ALA A 75 -25.81 29.32 -10.59
C ALA A 75 -25.59 30.81 -10.93
N PRO A 76 -26.03 31.34 -12.09
CA PRO A 76 -25.84 32.76 -12.42
C PRO A 76 -26.61 33.73 -11.52
N SER A 77 -27.77 33.29 -11.00
CA SER A 77 -28.61 34.12 -10.12
C SER A 77 -28.02 34.22 -8.72
N VAL A 78 -27.40 33.13 -8.23
CA VAL A 78 -26.68 33.10 -6.95
C VAL A 78 -25.43 33.96 -7.02
N GLU A 79 -24.67 33.86 -8.12
CA GLU A 79 -23.48 34.68 -8.38
C GLU A 79 -23.82 36.17 -8.41
N LYS A 80 -24.87 36.55 -9.15
CA LYS A 80 -25.34 37.93 -9.26
C LYS A 80 -25.84 38.51 -7.91
N ALA A 81 -26.59 37.71 -7.15
CA ALA A 81 -27.10 38.11 -5.83
C ALA A 81 -25.97 38.28 -4.79
N TYR A 82 -24.91 37.48 -4.88
CA TYR A 82 -23.74 37.60 -4.02
C TYR A 82 -22.95 38.89 -4.31
N LEU A 83 -22.69 39.17 -5.59
CA LEU A 83 -22.01 40.40 -6.04
C LEU A 83 -22.79 41.68 -5.65
N SER A 84 -24.12 41.65 -5.64
CA SER A 84 -24.95 42.78 -5.21
C SER A 84 -24.97 43.02 -3.69
N SER A 85 -24.41 42.13 -2.88
CA SER A 85 -24.46 42.21 -1.40
C SER A 85 -23.34 43.06 -0.76
N GLY A 86 -22.51 43.73 -1.58
CA GLY A 86 -21.51 44.70 -1.10
C GLY A 86 -20.30 44.11 -0.36
N ARG A 87 -20.08 42.78 -0.42
CA ARG A 87 -18.89 42.13 0.15
C ARG A 87 -17.70 42.32 -0.80
N THR A 88 -16.74 43.15 -0.42
CA THR A 88 -15.52 43.42 -1.19
C THR A 88 -14.60 42.20 -1.23
N MET A 89 -14.15 41.81 -2.42
CA MET A 89 -13.02 40.89 -2.59
C MET A 89 -11.75 41.62 -2.15
N GLU A 90 -11.07 41.16 -1.09
CA GLU A 90 -9.63 41.45 -0.98
C GLU A 90 -8.96 40.75 -2.16
N LYS A 91 -8.50 41.55 -3.12
CA LYS A 91 -7.73 41.09 -4.29
C LYS A 91 -6.31 40.78 -3.84
N PRO A 92 -5.79 39.55 -4.00
CA PRO A 92 -4.36 39.33 -4.07
C PRO A 92 -3.83 39.91 -5.39
N ALA A 93 -2.69 40.60 -5.33
CA ALA A 93 -2.03 41.22 -6.47
C ALA A 93 -1.37 40.18 -7.40
N LYS A 94 -2.19 39.44 -8.17
CA LYS A 94 -1.93 38.89 -9.52
C LYS A 94 -3.17 38.07 -9.89
N TYR A 95 -4.04 38.69 -10.68
CA TYR A 95 -5.35 38.16 -11.03
C TYR A 95 -5.30 37.63 -12.47
N ASP A 96 -5.32 36.31 -12.64
CA ASP A 96 -5.38 35.62 -13.94
C ASP A 96 -6.73 34.94 -14.18
N GLY A 97 -7.83 35.57 -13.76
CA GLY A 97 -9.17 35.23 -14.24
C GLY A 97 -9.76 33.91 -13.72
N THR A 98 -9.21 33.31 -12.67
CA THR A 98 -9.78 32.12 -12.03
C THR A 98 -10.80 32.46 -10.94
N TYR A 99 -11.99 31.86 -11.03
CA TYR A 99 -13.16 32.10 -10.18
C TYR A 99 -12.93 31.65 -8.72
N CYS A 100 -13.38 32.43 -7.73
CA CYS A 100 -13.42 32.00 -6.32
C CYS A 100 -14.58 31.02 -6.08
N GLU A 101 -14.38 29.72 -6.28
CA GLU A 101 -15.35 28.66 -5.89
C GLU A 101 -15.60 28.61 -4.37
N LYS A 102 -14.73 29.23 -3.55
CA LYS A 102 -14.80 29.17 -2.08
C LYS A 102 -15.58 30.32 -1.42
N CYS A 103 -16.20 31.20 -2.21
CA CYS A 103 -16.75 32.45 -1.67
C CYS A 103 -18.25 32.39 -1.30
N TYR A 104 -18.99 31.28 -1.54
CA TYR A 104 -20.42 31.17 -1.22
C TYR A 104 -20.83 29.78 -0.71
N SER A 105 -21.90 29.76 0.11
CA SER A 105 -22.42 28.58 0.81
C SER A 105 -22.92 27.51 -0.15
N ALA A 106 -22.40 26.28 -0.12
CA ALA A 106 -22.78 25.18 -1.02
C ALA A 106 -24.26 24.73 -0.93
N TRP A 107 -25.01 25.24 0.05
CA TRP A 107 -26.44 24.95 0.25
C TRP A 107 -27.37 25.36 -0.91
N TRP A 108 -26.95 26.28 -1.79
CA TRP A 108 -27.74 26.61 -2.99
C TRP A 108 -27.91 25.41 -3.95
N GLN A 109 -27.07 24.38 -3.84
CA GLN A 109 -27.17 23.16 -4.64
C GLN A 109 -28.20 22.16 -4.10
N MET A 110 -28.82 22.39 -2.94
CA MET A 110 -29.80 21.46 -2.36
C MET A 110 -30.95 21.05 -3.30
N PRO A 111 -31.56 21.96 -4.09
CA PRO A 111 -32.59 21.57 -5.05
C PRO A 111 -32.10 20.55 -6.08
N GLN A 112 -30.84 20.65 -6.53
CA GLN A 112 -30.22 19.67 -7.42
C GLN A 112 -30.09 18.32 -6.72
N TRP A 113 -29.54 18.29 -5.50
CA TRP A 113 -29.33 17.04 -4.76
C TRP A 113 -30.65 16.31 -4.39
N ILE A 114 -31.73 17.05 -4.16
CA ILE A 114 -33.07 16.47 -3.97
C ILE A 114 -33.59 15.81 -5.24
N LEU A 115 -33.40 16.44 -6.39
CA LEU A 115 -33.80 15.87 -7.68
C LEU A 115 -32.91 14.69 -8.08
N LEU A 116 -31.59 14.80 -7.87
CA LEU A 116 -30.63 13.74 -8.15
C LEU A 116 -30.97 12.47 -7.36
N SER A 117 -31.13 12.60 -6.04
CA SER A 117 -31.52 11.47 -5.16
C SER A 117 -32.87 10.85 -5.54
N LEU A 118 -33.86 11.67 -5.92
CA LEU A 118 -35.14 11.17 -6.42
C LEU A 118 -34.98 10.37 -7.72
N GLY A 119 -34.15 10.87 -8.65
CA GLY A 119 -33.83 10.19 -9.90
C GLY A 119 -33.11 8.86 -9.68
N GLU A 120 -32.14 8.83 -8.77
CA GLU A 120 -31.41 7.62 -8.36
C GLU A 120 -32.32 6.61 -7.66
N ALA A 121 -33.22 7.07 -6.78
CA ALA A 121 -34.22 6.23 -6.13
C ALA A 121 -35.27 5.65 -7.10
N LEU A 122 -35.52 6.32 -8.23
CA LEU A 122 -36.37 5.80 -9.32
C LEU A 122 -35.64 4.85 -10.27
N PHE A 123 -34.30 4.82 -10.21
CA PHE A 123 -33.44 3.98 -11.05
C PHE A 123 -32.98 2.70 -10.32
N SER A 124 -32.60 2.81 -9.04
CA SER A 124 -31.94 1.74 -8.26
C SER A 124 -32.86 0.56 -7.89
N PRO A 125 -34.02 0.75 -7.22
CA PRO A 125 -34.88 -0.38 -6.80
C PRO A 125 -35.58 -1.07 -7.98
N THR A 126 -36.00 -0.29 -8.97
CA THR A 126 -36.68 -0.73 -10.20
C THR A 126 -35.72 -1.39 -11.19
N GLY A 127 -34.49 -0.89 -11.31
CA GLY A 127 -33.43 -1.52 -12.09
C GLY A 127 -33.04 -2.88 -11.54
N VAL A 128 -32.90 -2.99 -10.21
CA VAL A 128 -32.67 -4.27 -9.53
C VAL A 128 -33.88 -5.20 -9.73
N GLN A 129 -35.10 -4.74 -9.51
CA GLN A 129 -36.31 -5.55 -9.69
C GLN A 129 -36.47 -6.07 -11.14
N PHE A 130 -36.24 -5.24 -12.15
CA PHE A 130 -36.22 -5.63 -13.56
C PHE A 130 -35.12 -6.68 -13.86
N THR A 131 -33.91 -6.45 -13.35
CA THR A 131 -32.75 -7.32 -13.57
C THR A 131 -32.94 -8.69 -12.93
N TYR A 132 -33.56 -8.77 -11.75
CA TYR A 132 -33.74 -10.05 -11.04
C TYR A 132 -35.01 -10.82 -11.43
N ILE A 133 -36.09 -10.13 -11.80
CA ILE A 133 -37.40 -10.75 -12.05
C ILE A 133 -37.69 -10.96 -13.55
N GLU A 134 -37.37 -9.99 -14.41
CA GLU A 134 -37.81 -10.00 -15.82
C GLU A 134 -36.71 -10.32 -16.84
N ALA A 135 -35.43 -10.09 -16.50
CA ALA A 135 -34.31 -10.32 -17.42
C ALA A 135 -33.79 -11.77 -17.42
N GLY A 136 -33.43 -12.30 -18.60
CA GLY A 136 -32.78 -13.62 -18.75
C GLY A 136 -31.33 -13.64 -18.22
N ARG A 137 -30.84 -14.80 -17.75
CA ARG A 137 -29.55 -14.97 -17.03
C ARG A 137 -28.34 -14.24 -17.66
N GLN A 138 -28.18 -14.29 -18.98
CA GLN A 138 -27.08 -13.62 -19.68
C GLN A 138 -27.25 -12.09 -19.74
N PHE A 139 -28.49 -11.59 -19.78
CA PHE A 139 -28.78 -10.15 -19.76
C PHE A 139 -28.54 -9.54 -18.37
N ARG A 140 -28.65 -10.33 -17.30
CA ARG A 140 -28.41 -9.86 -15.91
C ARG A 140 -26.98 -9.38 -15.70
N ALA A 141 -26.01 -10.21 -16.08
CA ALA A 141 -24.59 -9.87 -15.97
C ALA A 141 -24.22 -8.69 -16.88
N VAL A 142 -24.75 -8.65 -18.11
CA VAL A 142 -24.48 -7.59 -19.08
C VAL A 142 -25.10 -6.25 -18.65
N SER A 143 -26.34 -6.25 -18.14
CA SER A 143 -27.03 -5.04 -17.66
C SER A 143 -26.34 -4.44 -16.44
N THR A 144 -25.99 -5.25 -15.44
CA THR A 144 -25.27 -4.78 -14.24
C THR A 144 -23.86 -4.30 -14.60
N SER A 145 -23.18 -4.98 -15.52
CA SER A 145 -21.85 -4.54 -16.00
C SER A 145 -21.95 -3.24 -16.78
N PHE A 146 -22.94 -3.07 -17.66
CA PHE A 146 -23.16 -1.81 -18.38
C PHE A 146 -23.51 -0.65 -17.45
N TRP A 147 -24.25 -0.91 -16.37
CA TRP A 147 -24.55 0.10 -15.36
C TRP A 147 -23.29 0.55 -14.61
N LEU A 148 -22.50 -0.39 -14.07
CA LEU A 148 -21.23 -0.08 -13.43
C LEU A 148 -20.25 0.61 -14.38
N LEU A 149 -20.24 0.19 -15.64
CA LEU A 149 -19.42 0.80 -16.69
C LEU A 149 -19.90 2.22 -17.00
N ALA A 150 -21.20 2.48 -17.09
CA ALA A 150 -21.74 3.81 -17.36
C ALA A 150 -21.48 4.79 -16.21
N THR A 151 -21.61 4.34 -14.96
CA THR A 151 -21.28 5.16 -13.79
C THR A 151 -19.78 5.45 -13.73
N SER A 152 -18.94 4.43 -13.93
CA SER A 152 -17.48 4.60 -13.95
C SER A 152 -17.01 5.48 -15.11
N PHE A 153 -17.60 5.29 -16.30
CA PHE A 153 -17.32 6.11 -17.47
C PHE A 153 -17.76 7.55 -17.26
N GLY A 154 -18.91 7.79 -16.60
CA GLY A 154 -19.35 9.12 -16.20
C GLY A 154 -18.34 9.81 -15.28
N SER A 155 -17.81 9.10 -14.28
CA SER A 155 -16.76 9.62 -13.39
C SER A 155 -15.45 9.93 -14.13
N ILE A 156 -15.07 9.08 -15.09
CA ILE A 156 -13.89 9.29 -15.94
C ILE A 156 -14.08 10.51 -16.85
N LEU A 157 -15.27 10.69 -17.44
CA LEU A 157 -15.57 11.87 -18.25
C LEU A 157 -15.51 13.15 -17.42
N ILE A 158 -16.02 13.14 -16.18
CA ILE A 158 -15.87 14.27 -15.25
C ILE A 158 -14.39 14.53 -14.97
N MET A 159 -13.59 13.51 -14.67
CA MET A 159 -12.14 13.67 -14.44
C MET A 159 -11.38 14.23 -15.66
N ILE A 160 -11.81 13.92 -16.88
CA ILE A 160 -11.16 14.40 -18.11
C ILE A 160 -11.64 15.81 -18.45
N PHE A 161 -12.94 16.10 -18.32
CA PHE A 161 -13.51 17.37 -18.74
C PHE A 161 -13.36 18.46 -17.68
N GLU A 162 -13.30 18.14 -16.38
CA GLU A 162 -13.17 19.14 -15.33
C GLU A 162 -11.88 19.98 -15.46
N PRO A 163 -10.69 19.40 -15.73
CA PRO A 163 -9.47 20.17 -16.01
C PRO A 163 -9.59 21.00 -17.30
N ILE A 164 -10.21 20.45 -18.35
CA ILE A 164 -10.40 21.13 -19.64
C ILE A 164 -11.35 22.33 -19.49
N PHE A 165 -12.42 22.18 -18.71
CA PHE A 165 -13.37 23.23 -18.44
C PHE A 165 -12.80 24.29 -17.49
N ALA A 166 -11.88 23.90 -16.60
CA ALA A 166 -11.13 24.82 -15.76
C ALA A 166 -10.17 25.67 -16.58
N ASP A 167 -9.39 25.08 -17.49
CA ASP A 167 -8.48 25.79 -18.40
C ASP A 167 -9.21 26.72 -19.39
N ALA A 168 -10.43 26.36 -19.79
CA ALA A 168 -11.26 27.16 -20.70
C ALA A 168 -12.01 28.32 -20.01
N GLY A 169 -11.86 28.49 -18.69
CA GLY A 169 -12.50 29.58 -17.93
C GLY A 169 -14.04 29.55 -17.95
N LEU A 170 -14.65 28.37 -18.13
CA LEU A 170 -16.10 28.25 -18.28
C LEU A 170 -16.83 28.45 -16.95
N SER A 171 -17.89 29.28 -16.96
CA SER A 171 -18.73 29.52 -15.78
C SER A 171 -19.40 28.23 -15.28
N SER A 172 -19.70 28.14 -13.97
CA SER A 172 -20.39 26.98 -13.38
C SER A 172 -21.74 26.69 -14.04
N GLY A 173 -22.44 27.72 -14.51
CA GLY A 173 -23.67 27.57 -15.30
C GLY A 173 -23.39 26.87 -16.64
N THR A 174 -22.33 27.26 -17.35
CA THR A 174 -21.94 26.65 -18.63
C THR A 174 -21.49 25.20 -18.47
N LYS A 175 -20.74 24.88 -17.41
CA LYS A 175 -20.39 23.50 -17.05
C LYS A 175 -21.63 22.66 -16.78
N GLY A 176 -22.58 23.20 -16.01
CA GLY A 176 -23.86 22.53 -15.72
C GLY A 176 -24.69 22.23 -16.98
N TRP A 177 -24.70 23.13 -17.96
CA TRP A 177 -25.34 22.90 -19.26
C TRP A 177 -24.62 21.83 -20.09
N ALA A 178 -23.28 21.79 -20.08
CA ALA A 178 -22.50 20.75 -20.74
C ALA A 178 -22.80 19.36 -20.16
N TYR A 179 -22.80 19.22 -18.83
CA TYR A 179 -23.15 17.98 -18.15
C TYR A 179 -24.60 17.55 -18.41
N SER A 180 -25.54 18.51 -18.44
CA SER A 180 -26.94 18.24 -18.81
C SER A 180 -27.07 17.75 -20.26
N GLY A 181 -26.28 18.29 -21.19
CA GLY A 181 -26.25 17.86 -22.58
C GLY A 181 -25.74 16.42 -22.76
N ILE A 182 -24.67 16.06 -22.05
CA ILE A 182 -24.15 14.68 -22.00
C ILE A 182 -25.20 13.73 -21.41
N GLY A 183 -25.87 14.16 -20.34
CA GLY A 183 -26.98 13.43 -19.74
C GLY A 183 -28.15 13.22 -20.71
N LEU A 184 -28.59 14.25 -21.43
CA LEU A 184 -29.65 14.13 -22.45
C LEU A 184 -29.30 13.13 -23.56
N PHE A 185 -28.03 13.09 -23.98
CA PHE A 185 -27.57 12.10 -24.95
C PHE A 185 -27.67 10.68 -24.39
N GLY A 186 -27.26 10.46 -23.13
CA GLY A 186 -27.43 9.18 -22.43
C GLY A 186 -28.91 8.77 -22.31
N PHE A 187 -29.80 9.73 -22.01
CA PHE A 187 -31.25 9.51 -21.92
C PHE A 187 -31.83 9.06 -23.27
N PHE A 188 -31.42 9.72 -24.36
CA PHE A 188 -31.86 9.39 -25.71
C PHE A 188 -31.39 7.99 -26.12
N LEU A 189 -30.14 7.63 -25.79
CA LEU A 189 -29.61 6.29 -26.03
C LEU A 189 -30.37 5.22 -25.23
N TYR A 190 -30.72 5.51 -23.97
CA TYR A 190 -31.56 4.63 -23.16
C TYR A 190 -32.97 4.47 -23.74
N CYS A 191 -33.60 5.55 -24.20
CA CYS A 191 -34.92 5.48 -24.87
C CYS A 191 -34.86 4.69 -26.18
N LEU A 192 -33.80 4.88 -26.97
CA LEU A 192 -33.60 4.17 -28.23
C LEU A 192 -33.43 2.67 -27.99
N THR A 193 -32.55 2.29 -27.05
CA THR A 193 -32.32 0.88 -26.68
C THR A 193 -33.56 0.23 -26.07
N SER A 194 -34.31 0.97 -25.25
CA SER A 194 -35.59 0.52 -24.70
C SER A 194 -36.68 0.36 -25.78
N TYR A 195 -36.71 1.24 -26.79
CA TYR A 195 -37.65 1.14 -27.91
C TYR A 195 -37.40 -0.08 -28.80
N TYR A 196 -36.13 -0.47 -28.98
CA TYR A 196 -35.76 -1.68 -29.72
C TYR A 196 -35.82 -2.96 -28.87
N TYR A 197 -36.06 -2.86 -27.56
CA TYR A 197 -36.19 -4.01 -26.67
C TYR A 197 -37.56 -4.69 -26.87
N THR A 198 -37.56 -5.91 -27.42
CA THR A 198 -38.75 -6.75 -27.52
C THR A 198 -38.70 -7.86 -26.46
N PRO A 199 -39.57 -7.86 -25.44
CA PRO A 199 -39.60 -8.94 -24.47
C PRO A 199 -40.00 -10.24 -25.18
N ARG A 200 -39.21 -11.30 -24.99
CA ARG A 200 -39.52 -12.63 -25.51
C ARG A 200 -40.79 -13.11 -24.79
N LYS A 201 -41.91 -13.28 -25.51
CA LYS A 201 -43.12 -13.90 -24.94
C LYS A 201 -42.72 -15.27 -24.38
N LEU A 202 -42.80 -15.43 -23.06
CA LEU A 202 -42.75 -16.73 -22.41
C LEU A 202 -43.85 -17.60 -23.04
N ARG A 203 -43.49 -18.75 -23.62
CA ARG A 203 -44.48 -19.79 -23.94
C ARG A 203 -45.16 -20.19 -22.63
N PRO A 204 -46.48 -20.35 -22.59
CA PRO A 204 -47.17 -20.68 -21.35
C PRO A 204 -46.89 -22.15 -21.01
N SER A 205 -46.12 -22.42 -19.95
CA SER A 205 -46.09 -23.73 -19.28
C SER A 205 -46.95 -23.70 -18.01
N ILE A 206 -48.16 -23.13 -18.12
CA ILE A 206 -49.18 -23.19 -17.05
C ILE A 206 -49.49 -24.67 -16.69
N ASN A 207 -49.26 -25.62 -17.61
CA ASN A 207 -49.48 -27.05 -17.37
C ASN A 207 -48.35 -27.77 -16.63
N GLU A 208 -47.16 -27.17 -16.45
CA GLU A 208 -46.04 -27.85 -15.78
C GLU A 208 -45.94 -27.43 -14.31
N ALA A 209 -46.18 -26.15 -14.01
CA ALA A 209 -46.31 -25.65 -12.64
C ALA A 209 -47.56 -26.21 -11.94
N ALA A 210 -48.69 -26.33 -12.63
CA ALA A 210 -49.91 -26.93 -12.07
C ALA A 210 -49.76 -28.45 -11.81
N ARG A 211 -48.92 -29.14 -12.60
CA ARG A 211 -48.66 -30.58 -12.46
C ARG A 211 -47.67 -30.87 -11.33
N LEU A 212 -46.67 -30.01 -11.15
CA LEU A 212 -45.74 -30.06 -10.02
C LEU A 212 -46.40 -29.62 -8.70
N ALA A 213 -47.30 -28.63 -8.74
CA ALA A 213 -48.10 -28.23 -7.57
C ALA A 213 -49.06 -29.34 -7.12
N LYS A 214 -49.74 -30.03 -8.07
CA LYS A 214 -50.55 -31.22 -7.75
C LYS A 214 -49.71 -32.38 -7.20
N GLN A 215 -48.52 -32.63 -7.74
CA GLN A 215 -47.63 -33.68 -7.22
C GLN A 215 -47.09 -33.36 -5.82
N ALA A 216 -46.81 -32.09 -5.53
CA ALA A 216 -46.44 -31.64 -4.19
C ALA A 216 -47.62 -31.73 -3.20
N GLU A 217 -48.84 -31.41 -3.63
CA GLU A 217 -50.05 -31.51 -2.81
C GLU A 217 -50.40 -32.97 -2.46
N TYR A 218 -50.22 -33.90 -3.41
CA TYR A 218 -50.37 -35.35 -3.16
C TYR A 218 -49.26 -35.90 -2.24
N ALA A 219 -48.01 -35.44 -2.37
CA ALA A 219 -46.91 -35.85 -1.50
C ALA A 219 -47.07 -35.32 -0.06
N THR A 220 -47.62 -34.10 0.09
CA THR A 220 -47.86 -33.48 1.41
C THR A 220 -49.06 -34.11 2.12
N THR A 221 -50.10 -34.51 1.37
CA THR A 221 -51.27 -35.24 1.92
C THR A 221 -50.91 -36.69 2.29
N ALA A 222 -50.01 -37.34 1.55
CA ALA A 222 -49.51 -38.69 1.88
C ALA A 222 -48.57 -38.70 3.10
N MET A 223 -47.78 -37.64 3.32
CA MET A 223 -46.94 -37.50 4.51
C MET A 223 -47.72 -37.08 5.76
N ALA A 224 -48.80 -36.28 5.63
CA ALA A 224 -49.67 -35.91 6.75
C ALA A 224 -50.58 -37.06 7.24
N ASN A 225 -50.93 -38.03 6.37
CA ASN A 225 -51.68 -39.22 6.78
C ASN A 225 -50.81 -40.33 7.43
N ASN A 226 -49.48 -40.23 7.34
CA ASN A 226 -48.55 -41.24 7.91
C ASN A 226 -47.98 -40.86 9.29
N THR A 227 -48.25 -39.67 9.81
CA THR A 227 -47.88 -39.24 11.17
C THR A 227 -49.04 -39.27 12.16
N GLY A 228 -50.22 -39.74 11.76
CA GLY A 228 -51.43 -39.86 12.60
C GLY A 228 -51.83 -41.29 12.98
N ARG A 229 -50.98 -42.29 12.75
CA ARG A 229 -51.32 -43.71 13.01
C ARG A 229 -50.19 -44.50 13.67
N SER A 230 -49.51 -43.88 14.62
CA SER A 230 -48.50 -44.53 15.49
C SER A 230 -48.83 -44.45 16.99
N ASP A 231 -50.09 -44.25 17.35
CA ASP A 231 -50.60 -44.43 18.72
C ASP A 231 -51.90 -45.23 18.65
N GLN A 232 -51.76 -46.56 18.63
CA GLN A 232 -52.71 -47.61 19.03
C GLN A 232 -52.47 -48.86 18.19
N LEU A 233 -51.66 -49.78 18.75
CA LEU A 233 -51.93 -51.22 18.87
C LEU A 233 -50.61 -51.93 19.17
N SER A 234 -50.40 -52.20 20.45
CA SER A 234 -49.60 -53.32 20.89
C SER A 234 -50.22 -54.64 20.41
N THR A 235 -49.42 -55.70 20.50
CA THR A 235 -49.80 -57.13 20.46
C THR A 235 -50.27 -57.71 19.12
N ALA A 236 -49.38 -58.42 18.43
CA ALA A 236 -49.52 -59.86 18.14
C ALA A 236 -48.40 -60.37 17.19
N GLU A 237 -47.74 -61.44 17.62
CA GLU A 237 -47.32 -62.61 16.84
C GLU A 237 -46.34 -62.50 15.64
N GLN A 238 -45.21 -63.23 15.84
CA GLN A 238 -44.70 -64.31 14.96
C GLN A 238 -44.36 -63.92 13.50
N GLY A 239 -43.10 -63.93 13.07
CA GLY A 239 -42.33 -65.14 12.82
C GLY A 239 -42.01 -65.25 11.31
N GLN A 240 -40.88 -65.89 10.98
CA GLN A 240 -40.49 -66.42 9.65
C GLN A 240 -39.85 -65.49 8.57
N ASN A 241 -38.53 -65.69 8.44
CA ASN A 241 -37.81 -66.24 7.26
C ASN A 241 -37.83 -65.56 5.86
N ARG A 242 -36.58 -65.42 5.36
CA ARG A 242 -36.03 -65.73 4.00
C ARG A 242 -36.59 -64.94 2.81
N ALA A 243 -35.94 -64.86 1.64
CA ALA A 243 -34.57 -64.91 1.13
C ALA A 243 -34.72 -64.64 -0.39
N SER A 244 -33.68 -64.07 -1.01
CA SER A 244 -33.27 -64.21 -2.44
C SER A 244 -34.28 -63.97 -3.58
N LEU A 245 -33.88 -63.12 -4.54
CA LEU A 245 -33.80 -63.53 -5.96
C LEU A 245 -32.91 -62.58 -6.77
N GLU A 246 -31.95 -63.20 -7.44
CA GLU A 246 -30.98 -62.69 -8.42
C GLU A 246 -31.64 -62.52 -9.82
N GLU A 247 -30.79 -62.22 -10.82
CA GLU A 247 -31.01 -62.01 -12.27
C GLU A 247 -31.32 -60.54 -12.64
N SER A 248 -30.55 -59.84 -13.47
CA SER A 248 -29.71 -60.25 -14.60
C SER A 248 -28.71 -59.14 -14.99
N THR A 249 -27.45 -59.50 -15.22
CA THR A 249 -26.40 -58.68 -15.85
C THR A 249 -25.82 -59.37 -17.10
N GLY A 250 -25.65 -58.62 -18.19
CA GLY A 250 -24.89 -58.98 -19.40
C GLY A 250 -25.56 -58.37 -20.66
N LEU A 251 -24.91 -57.79 -21.67
CA LEU A 251 -23.52 -57.66 -22.10
C LEU A 251 -23.41 -56.51 -23.15
N LEU A 252 -22.23 -55.86 -23.21
CA LEU A 252 -21.41 -55.40 -24.39
C LEU A 252 -22.06 -54.55 -25.52
N SER A 253 -21.60 -53.35 -25.91
CA SER A 253 -20.31 -52.80 -26.42
C SER A 253 -20.33 -52.51 -27.94
N GLY A 254 -19.92 -51.29 -28.35
CA GLY A 254 -18.99 -51.09 -29.48
C GLY A 254 -19.48 -50.74 -30.89
N GLN A 255 -19.14 -49.50 -31.32
CA GLN A 255 -18.64 -49.07 -32.65
C GLN A 255 -19.57 -48.75 -33.85
N GLN A 256 -19.06 -47.77 -34.65
CA GLN A 256 -19.64 -47.00 -35.78
C GLN A 256 -20.02 -47.80 -37.04
N PRO A 257 -20.63 -47.16 -38.07
CA PRO A 257 -19.80 -46.71 -39.22
C PRO A 257 -20.22 -45.41 -39.95
N ARG A 258 -19.32 -44.95 -40.85
CA ARG A 258 -19.36 -43.81 -41.79
C ARG A 258 -20.00 -44.15 -43.16
N ARG A 259 -20.49 -43.08 -43.83
CA ARG A 259 -20.55 -42.72 -45.28
C ARG A 259 -20.87 -43.79 -46.36
N LEU A 260 -21.80 -43.45 -47.25
CA LEU A 260 -21.66 -43.56 -48.73
C LEU A 260 -22.71 -42.68 -49.46
N SER A 261 -22.43 -42.43 -50.74
CA SER A 261 -22.85 -41.33 -51.61
C SER A 261 -23.81 -41.73 -52.75
N GLN A 262 -24.27 -40.73 -53.53
CA GLN A 262 -24.89 -40.77 -54.89
C GLN A 262 -26.42 -41.09 -54.95
N THR A 263 -27.28 -40.55 -55.83
CA THR A 263 -27.26 -39.58 -56.96
C THR A 263 -28.72 -39.27 -57.39
N ASN A 264 -28.95 -38.07 -57.96
CA ASN A 264 -29.87 -37.64 -59.06
C ASN A 264 -31.38 -38.00 -59.13
N GLY A 265 -32.19 -36.96 -59.42
CA GLY A 265 -33.51 -37.07 -60.09
C GLY A 265 -34.40 -35.81 -60.00
N GLN A 266 -34.41 -34.97 -61.04
CA GLN A 266 -35.39 -33.88 -61.34
C GLN A 266 -36.53 -34.43 -62.26
N PRO A 267 -37.51 -33.64 -62.79
CA PRO A 267 -38.38 -32.55 -62.27
C PRO A 267 -39.87 -32.63 -62.79
N GLY A 268 -40.75 -31.65 -62.46
CA GLY A 268 -42.01 -31.34 -63.20
C GLY A 268 -43.09 -30.63 -62.36
N SER A 269 -43.30 -29.30 -62.47
CA SER A 269 -44.31 -28.55 -63.28
C SER A 269 -45.78 -28.94 -62.99
N SER A 270 -46.75 -28.07 -62.66
CA SER A 270 -47.23 -26.90 -63.43
C SER A 270 -48.38 -26.20 -62.68
N GLY A 271 -48.68 -24.93 -63.01
CA GLY A 271 -49.92 -24.26 -62.59
C GLY A 271 -49.92 -22.73 -62.77
N LYS A 272 -50.57 -22.24 -63.83
CA LYS A 272 -50.60 -20.84 -64.31
C LYS A 272 -51.64 -19.94 -63.61
N ARG A 273 -51.32 -18.64 -63.63
CA ARG A 273 -52.07 -17.38 -63.33
C ARG A 273 -53.45 -17.25 -64.04
N PRO A 274 -54.34 -16.28 -63.66
CA PRO A 274 -54.26 -14.89 -64.15
C PRO A 274 -54.61 -13.78 -63.13
N ALA A 275 -54.38 -12.54 -63.56
CA ALA A 275 -54.42 -11.28 -62.81
C ALA A 275 -55.64 -10.41 -63.15
N SER A 276 -55.95 -9.42 -62.29
CA SER A 276 -56.55 -8.14 -62.71
C SER A 276 -56.19 -6.98 -61.75
N SER A 277 -55.89 -5.82 -62.36
CA SER A 277 -55.58 -4.48 -61.82
C SER A 277 -56.86 -3.70 -61.43
N SER A 278 -56.93 -2.63 -60.62
CA SER A 278 -56.16 -1.37 -60.50
C SER A 278 -56.70 -0.59 -59.25
N SER A 279 -55.94 0.22 -58.48
CA SER A 279 -55.79 1.68 -58.67
C SER A 279 -55.03 2.36 -57.49
N LYS A 280 -53.92 3.06 -57.82
CA LYS A 280 -53.34 4.34 -57.31
C LYS A 280 -53.37 4.73 -55.81
N ARG A 281 -52.19 4.82 -55.14
CA ARG A 281 -51.37 6.05 -54.86
C ARG A 281 -50.18 5.74 -53.91
N SER A 282 -49.13 6.57 -54.05
CA SER A 282 -47.73 6.46 -53.61
C SER A 282 -47.42 6.57 -52.11
N PHE A 283 -46.35 5.91 -51.62
CA PHE A 283 -45.13 6.57 -51.09
C PHE A 283 -44.02 5.55 -50.75
N LEU A 284 -42.76 5.94 -51.02
CA LEU A 284 -41.53 5.15 -50.90
C LEU A 284 -41.23 4.67 -49.46
N SER A 285 -40.83 3.40 -49.26
CA SER A 285 -40.37 2.89 -47.96
C SER A 285 -38.96 2.28 -47.98
N GLY A 286 -38.05 2.93 -47.25
CA GLY A 286 -37.52 2.39 -45.99
C GLY A 286 -36.27 1.49 -46.02
N SER A 287 -35.91 0.84 -47.13
CA SER A 287 -34.87 -0.21 -47.08
C SER A 287 -33.45 0.29 -47.41
N GLY A 288 -33.31 1.28 -48.31
CA GLY A 288 -31.99 1.77 -48.76
C GLY A 288 -31.22 2.64 -47.77
N ARG A 289 -31.92 3.39 -46.90
CA ARG A 289 -31.27 4.27 -45.89
C ARG A 289 -30.71 3.53 -44.68
N LYS A 290 -31.19 2.31 -44.39
CA LYS A 290 -30.75 1.53 -43.21
C LYS A 290 -29.37 0.89 -43.37
N LYS A 291 -28.93 0.58 -44.60
CA LYS A 291 -27.61 -0.04 -44.84
C LYS A 291 -26.47 0.97 -44.92
N ILE A 292 -26.74 2.17 -45.44
CA ILE A 292 -25.74 3.24 -45.57
C ILE A 292 -25.41 3.85 -44.19
N ILE A 293 -26.40 4.01 -43.30
CA ILE A 293 -26.19 4.59 -41.97
C ILE A 293 -25.43 3.62 -41.03
N VAL A 294 -25.68 2.30 -41.13
CA VAL A 294 -24.96 1.28 -40.33
C VAL A 294 -23.51 1.10 -40.82
N GLY A 295 -23.26 1.27 -42.12
CA GLY A 295 -21.89 1.26 -42.67
C GLY A 295 -21.07 2.46 -42.22
N LEU A 296 -21.66 3.66 -42.17
CA LEU A 296 -20.99 4.89 -41.75
C LEU A 296 -20.73 4.96 -40.24
N THR A 297 -21.59 4.37 -39.38
CA THR A 297 -21.35 4.28 -37.93
C THR A 297 -20.35 3.20 -37.53
N ALA A 298 -20.24 2.11 -38.29
CA ALA A 298 -19.20 1.10 -38.08
C ALA A 298 -17.81 1.62 -38.50
N LEU A 299 -17.73 2.42 -39.58
CA LEU A 299 -16.49 3.05 -40.03
C LEU A 299 -16.04 4.19 -39.09
N SER A 300 -16.96 5.01 -38.56
CA SER A 300 -16.60 6.05 -37.58
C SER A 300 -16.25 5.47 -36.21
N GLY A 301 -16.92 4.40 -35.77
CA GLY A 301 -16.56 3.66 -34.56
C GLY A 301 -15.21 2.96 -34.67
N GLY A 302 -14.92 2.32 -35.81
CA GLY A 302 -13.61 1.71 -36.08
C GLY A 302 -12.49 2.74 -36.14
N LEU A 303 -12.73 3.90 -36.78
CA LEU A 303 -11.75 4.98 -36.85
C LEU A 303 -11.52 5.64 -35.48
N LEU A 304 -12.55 5.78 -34.64
CA LEU A 304 -12.42 6.28 -33.25
C LEU A 304 -11.79 5.26 -32.30
N VAL A 305 -11.96 3.96 -32.54
CA VAL A 305 -11.24 2.92 -31.79
C VAL A 305 -9.78 2.87 -32.23
N ILE A 306 -9.46 3.08 -33.50
CA ILE A 306 -8.07 3.12 -34.00
C ILE A 306 -7.37 4.43 -33.63
N LEU A 307 -8.02 5.59 -33.77
CA LEU A 307 -7.51 6.85 -33.23
C LEU A 307 -7.48 6.80 -31.70
N GLY A 308 -8.46 6.17 -31.07
CA GLY A 308 -8.49 5.90 -29.65
C GLY A 308 -7.32 5.05 -29.22
N PHE A 309 -6.98 3.97 -29.95
CA PHE A 309 -5.81 3.13 -29.70
C PHE A 309 -4.49 3.83 -30.03
N ALA A 310 -4.43 4.67 -31.05
CA ALA A 310 -3.24 5.44 -31.42
C ALA A 310 -2.99 6.60 -30.45
N LEU A 311 -4.04 7.25 -29.95
CA LEU A 311 -4.01 8.20 -28.83
C LEU A 311 -3.74 7.47 -27.52
N PHE A 312 -4.27 6.25 -27.29
CA PHE A 312 -3.91 5.42 -26.14
C PHE A 312 -2.46 4.95 -26.22
N LYS A 313 -1.88 4.77 -27.41
CA LYS A 313 -0.45 4.45 -27.59
C LYS A 313 0.45 5.68 -27.45
N LYS A 314 -0.11 6.89 -27.55
CA LYS A 314 0.59 8.18 -27.45
C LYS A 314 0.39 8.86 -26.09
N ILE A 315 -0.66 8.49 -25.35
CA ILE A 315 -1.05 8.99 -24.01
C ILE A 315 -0.87 7.89 -22.95
N GLY A 316 -1.04 6.62 -23.32
CA GLY A 316 -0.61 5.47 -22.53
C GLY A 316 0.88 5.24 -22.73
N THR A 317 1.65 5.78 -21.79
CA THR A 317 2.98 5.31 -21.38
C THR A 317 4.08 5.37 -22.45
N ASP A 318 4.51 6.60 -22.76
CA ASP A 318 5.95 6.95 -22.72
C ASP A 318 6.28 7.63 -21.37
N GLN A 319 5.59 7.17 -20.31
CA GLN A 319 6.19 6.99 -19.01
C GLN A 319 6.40 5.49 -18.86
N SER A 320 7.44 4.96 -19.50
CA SER A 320 8.19 3.97 -18.75
C SER A 320 8.53 4.68 -17.44
N ILE A 321 8.02 4.20 -16.30
CA ILE A 321 8.72 4.49 -15.05
C ILE A 321 10.10 3.91 -15.32
N GLU A 322 11.07 4.77 -15.60
CA GLU A 322 12.42 4.37 -15.93
C GLU A 322 12.86 3.47 -14.78
N LYS A 323 12.95 2.16 -15.04
CA LYS A 323 13.39 1.22 -14.03
C LYS A 323 14.80 1.66 -13.69
N ASN A 324 15.03 2.13 -12.46
CA ASN A 324 16.35 2.53 -12.01
C ASN A 324 17.32 1.42 -12.39
N THR A 325 18.36 1.75 -13.14
CA THR A 325 19.27 0.74 -13.66
C THR A 325 20.12 0.23 -12.51
N PRO A 326 19.98 -1.05 -12.12
CA PRO A 326 20.82 -1.58 -11.05
C PRO A 326 22.28 -1.53 -11.46
N THR A 327 23.13 -1.12 -10.53
CA THR A 327 24.55 -0.92 -10.81
C THR A 327 25.38 -1.81 -9.90
N LEU A 328 26.18 -2.68 -10.52
CA LEU A 328 27.21 -3.43 -9.81
C LEU A 328 28.51 -2.63 -9.87
N ILE A 329 28.95 -2.13 -8.72
CA ILE A 329 30.25 -1.48 -8.60
C ILE A 329 31.33 -2.54 -8.43
N LYS A 330 32.40 -2.41 -9.21
CA LYS A 330 33.61 -3.24 -9.11
C LYS A 330 34.79 -2.33 -8.77
N ALA A 331 35.47 -2.65 -7.67
CA ALA A 331 36.56 -1.87 -7.11
C ALA A 331 37.69 -2.79 -6.63
N ARG A 332 38.84 -2.23 -6.26
CA ARG A 332 39.98 -3.01 -5.74
C ARG A 332 40.30 -2.69 -4.29
N HIS A 333 40.18 -1.43 -3.92
CA HIS A 333 40.63 -0.92 -2.64
C HIS A 333 39.49 -1.00 -1.62
N GLY A 334 38.41 -0.24 -1.84
CA GLY A 334 37.27 -0.19 -0.93
C GLY A 334 36.00 0.26 -1.64
N ALA A 335 34.89 0.10 -0.95
CA ALA A 335 33.58 0.50 -1.44
C ALA A 335 32.66 0.92 -0.31
N VAL A 336 31.68 1.74 -0.67
CA VAL A 336 30.63 2.25 0.20
C VAL A 336 29.31 2.10 -0.55
N ALA A 337 28.35 1.41 0.07
CA ALA A 337 26.99 1.28 -0.44
C ALA A 337 26.04 2.00 0.51
N THR A 338 25.31 2.99 -0.02
CA THR A 338 24.26 3.73 0.70
C THR A 338 23.03 3.90 -0.20
N GLU A 339 21.94 4.43 0.37
CA GLU A 339 20.71 4.75 -0.36
C GLU A 339 20.80 6.04 -1.19
N GLU A 340 21.92 6.77 -1.16
CA GLU A 340 22.07 8.04 -1.88
C GLU A 340 23.49 8.18 -2.43
N ILE A 341 23.63 8.45 -3.73
CA ILE A 341 24.93 8.40 -4.42
C ILE A 341 25.95 9.39 -3.86
N HIS A 342 25.55 10.62 -3.54
CA HIS A 342 26.49 11.62 -3.01
C HIS A 342 27.05 11.16 -1.66
N CYS A 343 26.25 10.45 -0.86
CA CYS A 343 26.70 9.88 0.41
C CYS A 343 27.63 8.67 0.23
N SER A 344 27.43 7.85 -0.80
CA SER A 344 28.38 6.81 -1.20
C SER A 344 29.71 7.40 -1.68
N GLU A 345 29.66 8.44 -2.51
CA GLU A 345 30.84 9.15 -3.03
C GLU A 345 31.63 9.86 -1.92
N ILE A 346 30.94 10.50 -0.97
CA ILE A 346 31.58 11.10 0.21
C ILE A 346 32.34 10.04 1.01
N GLY A 347 31.73 8.88 1.26
CA GLY A 347 32.38 7.79 1.97
C GLY A 347 33.61 7.27 1.23
N VAL A 348 33.54 7.09 -0.09
CA VAL A 348 34.70 6.72 -0.91
C VAL A 348 35.78 7.80 -0.91
N GLN A 349 35.41 9.07 -0.94
CA GLN A 349 36.39 10.15 -0.85
C GLN A 349 37.11 10.14 0.50
N VAL A 350 36.39 9.85 1.60
CA VAL A 350 37.01 9.66 2.92
C VAL A 350 37.99 8.49 2.94
N LEU A 351 37.67 7.38 2.28
CA LEU A 351 38.64 6.27 2.11
C LEU A 351 39.87 6.70 1.31
N LYS A 352 39.69 7.48 0.22
CA LYS A 352 40.79 8.00 -0.60
C LYS A 352 41.68 8.99 0.14
N ASP A 353 41.12 9.72 1.09
CA ASP A 353 41.85 10.67 1.94
C ASP A 353 42.68 9.97 3.04
N GLY A 354 42.69 8.65 3.08
CA GLY A 354 43.43 7.84 4.07
C GLY A 354 42.61 7.42 5.29
N GLY A 355 41.30 7.68 5.28
CA GLY A 355 40.38 7.14 6.28
C GLY A 355 40.12 5.65 6.10
N ASN A 356 39.55 5.03 7.13
CA ASN A 356 39.14 3.62 7.10
C ASN A 356 37.63 3.43 6.96
N ALA A 357 37.17 2.18 7.04
CA ALA A 357 35.76 1.83 6.90
C ALA A 357 34.85 2.55 7.92
N VAL A 358 35.34 2.81 9.14
CA VAL A 358 34.62 3.55 10.19
C VAL A 358 34.51 5.02 9.84
N ASP A 359 35.62 5.67 9.43
CA ASP A 359 35.60 7.07 8.99
C ASP A 359 34.59 7.27 7.84
N ALA A 360 34.61 6.36 6.86
CA ALA A 360 33.71 6.38 5.72
C ALA A 360 32.25 6.19 6.14
N ALA A 361 31.97 5.25 7.04
CA ALA A 361 30.62 5.02 7.56
C ALA A 361 30.08 6.24 8.33
N VAL A 362 30.91 6.89 9.16
CA VAL A 362 30.53 8.11 9.89
C VAL A 362 30.18 9.24 8.92
N ALA A 363 31.04 9.54 7.94
CA ALA A 363 30.79 10.60 6.97
C ALA A 363 29.55 10.32 6.09
N SER A 364 29.38 9.07 5.64
CA SER A 364 28.20 8.66 4.90
C SER A 364 26.92 8.76 5.73
N CYS A 365 26.95 8.39 7.02
CA CYS A 365 25.80 8.49 7.92
C CYS A 365 25.35 9.94 8.10
N LEU A 366 26.30 10.85 8.34
CA LEU A 366 26.03 12.29 8.46
C LEU A 366 25.45 12.88 7.15
N CYS A 367 25.94 12.42 6.01
CA CYS A 367 25.41 12.82 4.70
C CYS A 367 23.96 12.36 4.54
N ILE A 368 23.68 11.08 4.83
CA ILE A 368 22.33 10.53 4.73
C ILE A 368 21.36 11.27 5.67
N GLY A 369 21.75 11.57 6.91
CA GLY A 369 20.93 12.39 7.82
C GLY A 369 20.71 13.84 7.34
N THR A 370 21.57 14.33 6.45
CA THR A 370 21.44 15.65 5.82
C THR A 370 20.45 15.61 4.65
N VAL A 371 20.55 14.64 3.75
CA VAL A 371 19.76 14.60 2.50
C VAL A 371 18.48 13.77 2.60
N ASN A 372 18.52 12.66 3.33
CA ASN A 372 17.43 11.72 3.57
C ASN A 372 16.97 11.77 5.03
N MET A 373 16.85 12.99 5.57
CA MET A 373 16.43 13.27 6.95
C MET A 373 15.06 12.69 7.33
N PHE A 374 14.26 12.34 6.32
CA PHE A 374 12.98 11.67 6.51
C PHE A 374 13.14 10.23 6.99
N SER A 375 14.33 9.62 6.91
CA SER A 375 14.59 8.23 7.30
C SER A 375 15.60 8.09 8.43
N ALA A 376 16.57 8.99 8.55
CA ALA A 376 17.64 8.91 9.55
C ALA A 376 18.25 10.29 9.81
N GLY A 377 19.06 10.41 10.86
CA GLY A 377 19.90 11.58 11.14
C GLY A 377 20.14 11.81 12.62
N ILE A 378 20.83 12.91 12.92
CA ILE A 378 21.41 13.17 14.26
C ILE A 378 20.38 13.28 15.38
N GLY A 379 19.10 13.44 15.05
CA GLY A 379 17.98 13.41 15.99
C GLY A 379 17.42 12.01 16.29
N GLY A 380 18.07 10.95 15.81
CA GLY A 380 17.71 9.55 16.06
C GLY A 380 18.89 8.70 16.55
N GLY A 381 18.94 7.43 16.14
CA GLY A 381 19.88 6.43 16.66
C GLY A 381 19.96 5.18 15.78
N GLY A 382 20.60 4.12 16.28
CA GLY A 382 20.85 2.94 15.45
C GLY A 382 21.88 1.95 16.00
N PHE A 383 22.43 1.15 15.09
CA PHE A 383 23.35 0.06 15.40
C PHE A 383 24.46 -0.06 14.35
N MET A 384 25.67 -0.40 14.80
CA MET A 384 26.84 -0.58 13.94
C MET A 384 27.56 -1.88 14.27
N THR A 385 27.69 -2.78 13.29
CA THR A 385 28.52 -3.99 13.38
C THR A 385 29.84 -3.71 12.68
N ILE A 386 30.94 -3.75 13.43
CA ILE A 386 32.29 -3.41 12.96
C ILE A 386 33.14 -4.68 12.96
N ARG A 387 33.68 -5.04 11.81
CA ARG A 387 34.72 -6.06 11.69
C ARG A 387 36.07 -5.39 11.50
N LEU A 388 37.00 -5.66 12.40
CA LEU A 388 38.38 -5.20 12.32
C LEU A 388 39.21 -6.07 11.36
N PRO A 389 40.33 -5.55 10.81
CA PRO A 389 41.24 -6.32 9.95
C PRO A 389 41.72 -7.64 10.55
N ASN A 390 41.88 -7.70 11.88
CA ASN A 390 42.31 -8.88 12.61
C ASN A 390 41.21 -9.95 12.81
N GLY A 391 39.99 -9.72 12.31
CA GLY A 391 38.85 -10.63 12.45
C GLY A 391 38.03 -10.46 13.74
N THR A 392 38.41 -9.52 14.62
CA THR A 392 37.57 -9.15 15.77
C THR A 392 36.32 -8.44 15.26
N VAL A 393 35.17 -8.77 15.84
CA VAL A 393 33.90 -8.11 15.51
C VAL A 393 33.28 -7.55 16.78
N GLU A 394 32.88 -6.28 16.73
CA GLU A 394 32.19 -5.58 17.81
C GLU A 394 30.87 -5.00 17.29
N VAL A 395 29.91 -4.80 18.18
CA VAL A 395 28.68 -4.05 17.91
C VAL A 395 28.64 -2.80 18.77
N ILE A 396 28.34 -1.66 18.16
CA ILE A 396 27.97 -0.44 18.86
C ILE A 396 26.46 -0.27 18.77
N ASP A 397 25.81 -0.29 19.93
CA ASP A 397 24.39 -0.03 20.12
C ASP A 397 24.23 1.43 20.57
N PHE A 398 23.82 2.28 19.62
CA PHE A 398 23.51 3.68 19.84
C PHE A 398 22.02 3.95 19.62
N ARG A 399 21.20 2.95 19.97
CA ARG A 399 19.74 3.08 19.98
C ARG A 399 19.33 4.14 20.98
N GLU A 400 18.27 4.85 20.64
CA GLU A 400 17.64 5.83 21.52
C GLU A 400 17.15 5.19 22.81
N THR A 401 17.18 5.94 23.91
CA THR A 401 16.66 5.49 25.20
C THR A 401 15.43 6.29 25.58
N ALA A 402 14.46 5.63 26.21
CA ALA A 402 13.31 6.30 26.78
C ALA A 402 13.76 7.33 27.84
N PRO A 403 13.20 8.55 27.84
CA PRO A 403 13.48 9.57 28.85
C PRO A 403 13.22 9.09 30.28
N ALA A 404 13.85 9.72 31.28
CA ALA A 404 13.68 9.38 32.70
C ALA A 404 12.23 9.49 33.18
N GLY A 405 11.45 10.39 32.57
CA GLY A 405 10.01 10.55 32.83
C GLY A 405 9.11 9.50 32.18
N ALA A 406 9.66 8.55 31.41
CA ALA A 406 8.86 7.56 30.69
C ALA A 406 8.16 6.60 31.67
N SER A 407 6.99 6.11 31.28
CA SER A 407 6.26 5.11 32.07
C SER A 407 5.48 4.16 31.18
N PRO A 408 5.23 2.91 31.62
CA PRO A 408 4.55 1.91 30.81
C PRO A 408 3.18 2.35 30.29
N ASN A 409 2.47 3.20 31.03
CA ASN A 409 1.10 3.59 30.70
C ASN A 409 0.98 4.96 30.00
N MET A 410 2.10 5.60 29.62
CA MET A 410 2.08 6.99 29.11
C MET A 410 1.26 7.18 27.82
N TYR A 411 1.18 6.15 26.97
CA TYR A 411 0.41 6.19 25.71
C TYR A 411 -0.97 5.53 25.77
N LYS A 412 -1.36 4.99 26.93
CA LYS A 412 -2.58 4.18 27.05
C LYS A 412 -3.87 4.96 26.72
N LYS A 413 -3.86 6.27 26.98
CA LYS A 413 -4.98 7.17 26.69
C LYS A 413 -5.03 7.58 25.22
N ASP A 414 -3.86 7.76 24.61
CA ASP A 414 -3.73 8.21 23.23
C ASP A 414 -2.47 7.63 22.57
N PRO A 415 -2.60 6.47 21.88
CA PRO A 415 -1.49 5.80 21.22
C PRO A 415 -0.79 6.64 20.15
N ILE A 416 -1.46 7.63 19.54
CA ILE A 416 -0.86 8.45 18.48
C ILE A 416 0.32 9.30 18.99
N LEU A 417 0.35 9.57 20.30
CA LEU A 417 1.42 10.34 20.94
C LEU A 417 2.74 9.57 21.00
N ALA A 418 2.73 8.26 20.74
CA ALA A 418 3.95 7.49 20.54
C ALA A 418 4.59 7.74 19.16
N GLN A 419 3.81 8.24 18.19
CA GLN A 419 4.23 8.45 16.79
C GLN A 419 4.44 9.93 16.41
N LYS A 420 3.90 10.87 17.19
CA LYS A 420 3.88 12.29 16.83
C LYS A 420 3.99 13.19 18.06
N GLY A 421 4.66 14.32 17.87
CA GLY A 421 4.84 15.35 18.90
C GLY A 421 5.99 15.07 19.84
N GLY A 422 6.15 15.89 20.88
CA GLY A 422 7.32 15.79 21.76
C GLY A 422 7.33 14.52 22.60
N LEU A 423 6.17 13.92 22.89
CA LEU A 423 6.06 12.73 23.72
C LEU A 423 6.58 11.46 23.02
N SER A 424 6.68 11.47 21.69
CA SER A 424 7.23 10.35 20.93
C SER A 424 8.76 10.33 20.88
N VAL A 425 9.40 11.43 21.27
CA VAL A 425 10.86 11.61 21.12
C VAL A 425 11.59 10.85 22.23
N ALA A 426 12.44 9.90 21.83
CA ALA A 426 13.42 9.26 22.68
C ALA A 426 14.76 10.02 22.61
N VAL A 427 15.67 9.76 23.56
CA VAL A 427 16.95 10.48 23.63
C VAL A 427 17.83 10.11 22.42
N PRO A 428 18.20 11.07 21.53
CA PRO A 428 18.95 10.77 20.32
C PRO A 428 20.35 10.21 20.59
N GLY A 429 20.70 9.11 19.92
CA GLY A 429 21.93 8.37 20.14
C GLY A 429 23.01 8.47 19.07
N GLU A 430 22.65 8.91 17.86
CA GLU A 430 23.51 8.81 16.67
C GLU A 430 24.89 9.44 16.89
N ILE A 431 24.96 10.69 17.36
CA ILE A 431 26.24 11.40 17.50
C ILE A 431 27.19 10.70 18.49
N ARG A 432 26.72 10.22 19.65
CA ARG A 432 27.58 9.44 20.54
C ARG A 432 28.01 8.11 19.94
N GLY A 433 27.12 7.43 19.21
CA GLY A 433 27.45 6.18 18.53
C GLY A 433 28.58 6.35 17.52
N LEU A 434 28.48 7.40 16.69
CA LEU A 434 29.50 7.76 15.71
C LEU A 434 30.80 8.21 16.37
N GLU A 435 30.73 9.01 17.45
CA GLU A 435 31.91 9.42 18.23
C GLU A 435 32.62 8.23 18.85
N LEU A 436 31.90 7.27 19.43
CA LEU A 436 32.48 6.09 20.04
C LEU A 436 33.20 5.23 18.99
N ALA A 437 32.59 5.03 17.82
CA ALA A 437 33.22 4.31 16.71
C ALA A 437 34.50 5.02 16.24
N HIS A 438 34.41 6.33 16.02
CA HIS A 438 35.52 7.17 15.57
C HIS A 438 36.67 7.21 16.58
N THR A 439 36.38 7.37 17.87
CA THR A 439 37.39 7.40 18.93
C THR A 439 38.16 6.09 19.03
N ARG A 440 37.48 4.96 18.82
CA ARG A 440 38.12 3.63 18.89
C ARG A 440 38.91 3.30 17.64
N TYR A 441 38.38 3.65 16.47
CA TYR A 441 38.86 3.09 15.22
C TYR A 441 39.14 4.12 14.13
N GLY A 442 38.61 5.33 14.19
CA GLY A 442 38.79 6.36 13.16
C GLY A 442 40.26 6.76 12.96
N LYS A 443 40.61 7.10 11.72
CA LYS A 443 41.96 7.55 11.32
C LYS A 443 41.98 9.05 10.99
N LEU A 444 40.88 9.61 10.49
CA LEU A 444 40.83 11.03 10.11
C LEU A 444 40.39 11.91 11.28
N PRO A 445 40.68 13.24 11.27
CA PRO A 445 40.13 14.16 12.26
C PRO A 445 38.60 14.19 12.24
N TRP A 446 37.96 14.27 13.41
CA TRP A 446 36.49 14.29 13.55
C TRP A 446 35.83 15.36 12.67
N GLU A 447 36.34 16.59 12.70
CA GLU A 447 35.83 17.71 11.90
C GLU A 447 35.82 17.40 10.38
N ARG A 448 36.81 16.64 9.89
CA ARG A 448 36.89 16.26 8.47
C ARG A 448 35.68 15.42 8.05
N LEU A 449 35.12 14.60 8.93
CA LEU A 449 33.98 13.74 8.63
C LEU A 449 32.67 14.53 8.51
N PHE A 450 32.57 15.68 9.19
CA PHE A 450 31.41 16.57 9.16
C PHE A 450 31.44 17.54 7.98
N ALA A 451 32.63 17.97 7.55
CA ALA A 451 32.81 19.02 6.54
C ALA A 451 31.97 18.82 5.24
N PRO A 452 31.85 17.61 4.65
CA PRO A 452 31.04 17.42 3.45
C PRO A 452 29.55 17.72 3.69
N SER A 453 29.00 17.23 4.80
CA SER A 453 27.58 17.41 5.17
C SER A 453 27.29 18.85 5.58
N VAL A 454 28.22 19.52 6.28
CA VAL A 454 28.14 20.97 6.57
C VAL A 454 28.07 21.77 5.28
N LYS A 455 28.97 21.49 4.32
CA LYS A 455 28.99 22.15 3.02
C LYS A 455 27.68 21.94 2.28
N MET A 456 27.22 20.70 2.20
CA MET A 456 25.97 20.34 1.51
C MET A 456 24.76 21.02 2.14
N ALA A 457 24.65 21.05 3.47
CA ALA A 457 23.56 21.72 4.17
C ALA A 457 23.56 23.25 3.98
N ARG A 458 24.75 23.87 3.88
CA ARG A 458 24.92 25.33 3.76
C ARG A 458 24.78 25.84 2.34
N GLU A 459 25.47 25.20 1.39
CA GLU A 459 25.46 25.57 -0.03
C GLU A 459 24.20 25.06 -0.74
N GLY A 460 23.64 23.95 -0.23
CA GLY A 460 22.49 23.27 -0.76
C GLY A 460 22.85 22.12 -1.71
N TRP A 461 21.84 21.36 -2.10
CA TRP A 461 21.93 20.31 -3.12
C TRP A 461 20.62 20.24 -3.93
N ALA A 462 20.66 19.54 -5.06
CA ALA A 462 19.46 19.28 -5.84
C ALA A 462 18.60 18.20 -5.17
N VAL A 463 17.32 18.48 -4.95
CA VAL A 463 16.36 17.53 -4.38
C VAL A 463 16.32 16.28 -5.26
N GLY A 464 16.69 15.14 -4.67
CA GLY A 464 16.64 13.84 -5.34
C GLY A 464 15.21 13.29 -5.48
N PRO A 465 15.03 12.23 -6.30
CA PRO A 465 13.72 11.67 -6.61
C PRO A 465 12.98 11.16 -5.37
N GLU A 466 13.69 10.51 -4.45
CA GLU A 466 13.08 9.97 -3.23
C GLU A 466 12.62 11.07 -2.27
N LEU A 467 13.45 12.09 -2.03
CA LEU A 467 13.03 13.25 -1.23
C LEU A 467 11.81 13.93 -1.87
N ALA A 468 11.81 14.16 -3.19
CA ALA A 468 10.66 14.73 -3.90
C ALA A 468 9.39 13.87 -3.74
N LYS A 469 9.52 12.54 -3.78
CA LYS A 469 8.41 11.61 -3.53
C LYS A 469 7.87 11.78 -2.11
N ARG A 470 8.73 11.84 -1.09
CA ARG A 470 8.32 12.02 0.31
C ARG A 470 7.68 13.38 0.55
N LEU A 471 8.21 14.46 -0.03
CA LEU A 471 7.59 15.79 0.04
C LEU A 471 6.19 15.80 -0.57
N ARG A 472 5.94 15.07 -1.68
CA ARG A 472 4.59 14.94 -2.25
C ARG A 472 3.64 14.20 -1.32
N VAL A 473 4.09 13.12 -0.68
CA VAL A 473 3.26 12.34 0.26
C VAL A 473 2.89 13.17 1.49
N TYR A 474 3.82 13.97 2.01
CA TYR A 474 3.64 14.82 3.18
C TYR A 474 3.35 16.28 2.82
N LYS A 475 2.84 16.54 1.60
CA LYS A 475 2.68 17.89 1.04
C LYS A 475 1.99 18.86 1.98
N THR A 476 0.89 18.44 2.59
CA THR A 476 0.12 19.31 3.50
C THR A 476 0.99 19.80 4.64
N MET A 477 1.67 18.92 5.37
CA MET A 477 2.57 19.28 6.46
C MET A 477 3.70 20.20 5.99
N MET A 478 4.31 19.87 4.84
CA MET A 478 5.43 20.63 4.28
C MET A 478 5.03 22.04 3.84
N GLU A 479 3.75 22.29 3.51
CA GLU A 479 3.26 23.60 3.07
C GLU A 479 2.58 24.40 4.19
N THR A 480 2.00 23.74 5.21
CA THR A 480 1.21 24.42 6.25
C THR A 480 1.95 24.65 7.55
N GLU A 481 2.90 23.78 7.90
CA GLU A 481 3.64 23.91 9.16
C GLU A 481 4.82 24.89 8.99
N PRO A 482 4.93 25.96 9.80
CA PRO A 482 5.97 26.98 9.64
C PRO A 482 7.40 26.43 9.67
N ASP A 483 7.67 25.49 10.58
CA ASP A 483 9.00 24.93 10.78
C ASP A 483 9.46 24.14 9.54
N TRP A 484 8.53 23.44 8.88
CA TRP A 484 8.79 22.66 7.68
C TRP A 484 8.79 23.51 6.40
N SER A 485 7.80 24.40 6.26
CA SER A 485 7.61 25.20 5.04
C SER A 485 8.77 26.15 4.76
N ALA A 486 9.44 26.68 5.81
CA ALA A 486 10.64 27.49 5.65
C ALA A 486 11.77 26.78 4.88
N VAL A 487 11.86 25.46 5.01
CA VAL A 487 12.93 24.64 4.39
C VAL A 487 12.44 23.97 3.11
N PHE A 488 11.26 23.36 3.16
CA PHE A 488 10.78 22.46 2.10
C PHE A 488 9.73 23.08 1.18
N ALA A 489 9.19 24.25 1.53
CA ALA A 489 8.25 25.01 0.70
C ALA A 489 8.50 26.53 0.76
N PRO A 490 9.74 27.01 0.55
CA PRO A 490 10.11 28.41 0.78
C PRO A 490 9.33 29.42 -0.08
N ASN A 491 8.78 28.97 -1.21
CA ASN A 491 7.93 29.77 -2.10
C ASN A 491 6.43 29.48 -1.93
N GLY A 492 6.02 28.91 -0.78
CA GLY A 492 4.63 28.51 -0.48
C GLY A 492 4.16 27.22 -1.16
N THR A 493 5.04 26.53 -1.88
CA THR A 493 4.78 25.20 -2.46
C THR A 493 5.99 24.31 -2.29
N ILE A 494 5.78 23.00 -2.13
CA ILE A 494 6.88 22.05 -1.90
C ILE A 494 7.94 22.10 -3.02
N LEU A 495 9.20 21.92 -2.63
CA LEU A 495 10.28 21.70 -3.56
C LEU A 495 10.06 20.42 -4.37
N LYS A 496 10.41 20.49 -5.65
CA LYS A 496 10.34 19.39 -6.62
C LYS A 496 11.73 18.85 -6.91
N GLU A 497 11.78 17.66 -7.48
CA GLU A 497 13.02 17.05 -7.95
C GLU A 497 13.84 18.02 -8.82
N GLY A 498 15.15 18.05 -8.60
CA GLY A 498 16.09 18.95 -9.29
C GLY A 498 16.13 20.38 -8.76
N GLN A 499 15.17 20.81 -7.94
CA GLN A 499 15.24 22.12 -7.28
C GLN A 499 16.23 22.12 -6.13
N TRP A 500 16.81 23.28 -5.82
CA TRP A 500 17.80 23.41 -4.76
C TRP A 500 17.15 23.54 -3.39
N ILE A 501 17.63 22.75 -2.43
CA ILE A 501 17.26 22.82 -1.01
C ILE A 501 18.49 23.21 -0.17
N LYS A 502 18.26 23.96 0.91
CA LYS A 502 19.27 24.33 1.91
C LYS A 502 18.76 24.06 3.32
N ARG A 503 19.66 23.74 4.24
CA ARG A 503 19.38 23.49 5.67
C ARG A 503 20.39 24.24 6.53
N GLU A 504 20.34 25.57 6.51
CA GLU A 504 21.35 26.43 7.17
C GLU A 504 21.46 26.19 8.68
N ALA A 505 20.33 26.02 9.38
CA ALA A 505 20.33 25.71 10.81
C ALA A 505 21.06 24.38 11.10
N LEU A 506 20.79 23.34 10.30
CA LEU A 506 21.50 22.06 10.42
C LEU A 506 22.99 22.22 10.10
N ALA A 507 23.36 23.02 9.10
CA ALA A 507 24.76 23.25 8.77
C ALA A 507 25.54 23.85 9.96
N ASN A 508 24.95 24.80 10.68
CA ASN A 508 25.55 25.41 11.86
C ASN A 508 25.66 24.41 13.01
N THR A 509 24.64 23.59 13.22
CA THR A 509 24.64 22.49 14.20
C THR A 509 25.77 21.49 13.90
N LEU A 510 25.83 20.98 12.67
CA LEU A 510 26.87 20.03 12.24
C LEU A 510 28.28 20.64 12.31
N GLU A 511 28.44 21.92 11.96
CA GLU A 511 29.74 22.61 12.06
C GLU A 511 30.19 22.73 13.52
N THR A 512 29.27 23.06 14.43
CA THR A 512 29.57 23.16 15.86
C THR A 512 30.00 21.80 16.40
N ILE A 513 29.25 20.73 16.11
CA ILE A 513 29.59 19.36 16.54
C ILE A 513 30.92 18.89 15.94
N GLY A 514 31.19 19.24 14.68
CA GLY A 514 32.46 18.91 14.03
C GLY A 514 33.67 19.58 14.69
N LYS A 515 33.52 20.81 15.19
CA LYS A 515 34.60 21.59 15.83
C LYS A 515 34.76 21.32 17.31
N GLU A 516 33.64 21.17 18.02
CA GLU A 516 33.60 21.10 19.49
C GLU A 516 33.44 19.66 20.02
N GLY A 517 33.20 18.69 19.13
CA GLY A 517 32.97 17.28 19.48
C GLY A 517 31.51 16.96 19.81
N ALA A 518 31.23 15.71 20.17
CA ALA A 518 29.85 15.26 20.43
C ALA A 518 29.20 15.98 21.62
N ASP A 519 29.99 16.39 22.62
CA ASP A 519 29.48 17.06 23.82
C ASP A 519 28.65 18.31 23.48
N ALA A 520 28.95 18.99 22.38
CA ALA A 520 28.17 20.14 21.91
C ALA A 520 26.72 19.79 21.55
N PHE A 521 26.43 18.53 21.18
CA PHE A 521 25.08 18.05 20.89
C PHE A 521 24.29 17.68 22.16
N TYR A 522 24.97 17.16 23.18
CA TYR A 522 24.35 16.64 24.41
C TYR A 522 24.36 17.64 25.57
N THR A 523 25.15 18.71 25.43
CA THR A 523 25.28 19.79 26.41
C THR A 523 25.21 21.15 25.73
N GLY A 524 25.04 22.21 26.51
CA GLY A 524 25.09 23.57 25.97
C GLY A 524 23.88 23.96 25.08
N PRO A 525 24.06 24.91 24.15
CA PRO A 525 22.94 25.54 23.45
C PRO A 525 22.15 24.64 22.49
N ILE A 526 22.80 23.68 21.81
CA ILE A 526 22.10 22.77 20.89
C ILE A 526 21.15 21.88 21.68
N ALA A 527 21.65 21.23 22.73
CA ALA A 527 20.85 20.41 23.64
C ALA A 527 19.70 21.21 24.27
N GLN A 528 19.98 22.42 24.78
CA GLN A 528 18.95 23.25 25.41
C GLN A 528 17.84 23.64 24.43
N ASN A 529 18.18 24.08 23.21
CA ASN A 529 17.19 24.42 22.19
C ASN A 529 16.31 23.22 21.82
N MET A 530 16.91 22.04 21.68
CA MET A 530 16.20 20.82 21.35
C MET A 530 15.25 20.40 22.50
N VAL A 531 15.72 20.41 23.74
CA VAL A 531 14.90 20.11 24.93
C VAL A 531 13.73 21.08 25.04
N ASP A 532 13.99 22.39 24.95
CA ASP A 532 12.95 23.43 25.00
C ASP A 532 11.89 23.21 23.92
N TYR A 533 12.32 22.86 22.70
CA TYR A 533 11.42 22.61 21.58
C TYR A 533 10.61 21.32 21.77
N ILE A 534 11.22 20.24 22.28
CA ILE A 534 10.53 18.98 22.61
C ILE A 534 9.46 19.21 23.68
N GLN A 535 9.81 19.88 24.78
CA GLN A 535 8.90 20.15 25.89
C GLN A 535 7.76 21.09 25.49
N LYS A 536 8.04 22.12 24.68
CA LYS A 536 7.01 22.99 24.10
C LYS A 536 5.99 22.20 23.28
N ASN A 537 6.41 21.09 22.66
CA ASN A 537 5.55 20.19 21.88
C ASN A 537 5.03 19.00 22.70
N GLY A 538 5.03 19.08 24.03
CA GLY A 538 4.42 18.09 24.93
C GLY A 538 5.31 16.90 25.28
N GLY A 539 6.62 17.00 25.02
CA GLY A 539 7.59 15.97 25.39
C GLY A 539 8.03 16.01 26.85
N ILE A 540 8.63 14.90 27.27
CA ILE A 540 9.09 14.67 28.66
C ILE A 540 10.61 14.59 28.79
N LEU A 541 11.33 14.62 27.67
CA LEU A 541 12.79 14.59 27.64
C LEU A 541 13.33 15.88 28.24
N ASP A 542 14.35 15.76 29.10
CA ASP A 542 15.02 16.90 29.71
C ASP A 542 16.54 16.94 29.45
N MET A 543 17.20 17.96 30.02
CA MET A 543 18.64 18.14 29.86
C MET A 543 19.49 17.09 30.57
N ASP A 544 18.96 16.44 31.61
CA ASP A 544 19.68 15.40 32.32
C ASP A 544 19.61 14.08 31.56
N ASP A 545 18.49 13.80 30.88
CA ASP A 545 18.39 12.72 29.88
C ASP A 545 19.47 12.86 28.78
N MET A 546 19.59 14.05 28.20
CA MET A 546 20.60 14.33 27.17
C MET A 546 22.03 14.10 27.68
N LYS A 547 22.37 14.60 28.87
CA LYS A 547 23.71 14.42 29.46
C LYS A 547 24.00 12.96 29.84
N ALA A 548 22.98 12.21 30.25
CA ALA A 548 23.12 10.85 30.74
C ALA A 548 23.28 9.82 29.62
N TYR A 549 22.84 10.13 28.39
CA TYR A 549 22.87 9.20 27.27
C TYR A 549 24.27 8.65 26.98
N LYS A 550 24.34 7.31 26.82
CA LYS A 550 25.55 6.61 26.42
C LYS A 550 25.24 5.48 25.43
N PRO A 551 26.02 5.33 24.35
CA PRO A 551 26.00 4.16 23.50
C PRO A 551 26.69 3.00 24.22
N LEU A 552 26.37 1.76 23.82
CA LEU A 552 26.93 0.54 24.39
C LEU A 552 27.82 -0.17 23.38
N ILE A 553 28.87 -0.79 23.87
CA ILE A 553 29.63 -1.80 23.13
C ILE A 553 29.08 -3.16 23.55
N LYS A 554 28.68 -3.97 22.56
CA LYS A 554 28.14 -5.30 22.78
C LYS A 554 28.90 -6.32 21.93
N GLU A 555 28.99 -7.53 22.44
CA GLU A 555 29.42 -8.69 21.65
C GLU A 555 28.39 -8.98 20.54
N PRO A 556 28.84 -9.33 19.33
CA PRO A 556 27.92 -9.68 18.25
C PRO A 556 27.21 -11.00 18.53
N MET A 557 26.01 -11.15 17.97
CA MET A 557 25.40 -12.46 17.81
C MET A 557 26.11 -13.21 16.70
N VAL A 558 26.54 -14.43 17.02
CA VAL A 558 27.33 -15.26 16.11
C VAL A 558 26.53 -16.49 15.71
N GLY A 559 26.42 -16.73 14.40
CA GLY A 559 25.88 -17.95 13.83
C GLY A 559 26.77 -18.52 12.74
N TYR A 560 26.40 -19.70 12.23
CA TYR A 560 27.10 -20.36 11.13
C TYR A 560 26.11 -20.81 10.06
N TYR A 561 26.38 -20.43 8.82
CA TYR A 561 25.56 -20.79 7.67
C TYR A 561 26.44 -21.35 6.55
N GLN A 562 26.30 -22.64 6.26
CA GLN A 562 27.04 -23.32 5.18
C GLN A 562 28.57 -23.11 5.24
N GLY A 563 29.15 -23.21 6.43
CA GLY A 563 30.60 -23.02 6.65
C GLY A 563 31.06 -21.57 6.78
N ARG A 564 30.15 -20.60 6.64
CA ARG A 564 30.43 -19.17 6.87
C ARG A 564 30.04 -18.76 8.27
N LYS A 565 30.80 -17.85 8.86
CA LYS A 565 30.53 -17.28 10.17
C LYS A 565 29.78 -15.96 9.98
N VAL A 566 28.60 -15.85 10.57
CA VAL A 566 27.70 -14.70 10.43
C VAL A 566 27.67 -13.96 11.75
N TYR A 567 27.96 -12.66 11.71
CA TYR A 567 27.93 -11.75 12.85
C TYR A 567 26.81 -10.73 12.63
N THR A 568 25.97 -10.56 13.62
CA THR A 568 24.87 -9.58 13.59
C THR A 568 24.64 -9.01 14.99
N THR A 569 23.70 -8.08 15.13
CA THR A 569 23.47 -7.38 16.39
C THR A 569 22.72 -8.23 17.43
N PRO A 570 22.97 -8.04 18.74
CA PRO A 570 22.19 -8.65 19.80
C PRO A 570 20.84 -7.94 20.02
N ALA A 571 20.01 -8.51 20.90
CA ALA A 571 18.82 -7.82 21.42
C ALA A 571 19.21 -6.40 21.93
N PRO A 572 18.40 -5.36 21.66
CA PRO A 572 16.98 -5.41 21.27
C PRO A 572 16.71 -5.48 19.76
N THR A 573 17.65 -5.93 18.93
CA THR A 573 17.44 -6.08 17.48
C THR A 573 16.86 -7.44 17.08
N SER A 574 16.57 -7.61 15.79
CA SER A 574 16.16 -8.90 15.18
C SER A 574 17.33 -9.83 14.84
N GLY A 575 18.57 -9.50 15.23
CA GLY A 575 19.75 -10.30 14.87
C GLY A 575 19.71 -11.76 15.34
N PRO A 576 19.27 -12.08 16.58
CA PRO A 576 19.06 -13.47 16.99
C PRO A 576 18.09 -14.23 16.07
N VAL A 577 17.04 -13.55 15.59
CA VAL A 577 16.04 -14.13 14.69
C VAL A 577 16.62 -14.38 13.31
N LEU A 578 17.51 -13.51 12.80
CA LEU A 578 18.22 -13.76 11.54
C LEU A 578 19.04 -15.05 11.60
N ILE A 579 19.78 -15.28 12.69
CA ILE A 579 20.54 -16.51 12.89
C ILE A 579 19.62 -17.74 12.99
N SER A 580 18.49 -17.62 13.71
CA SER A 580 17.47 -18.68 13.77
C SER A 580 16.95 -19.05 12.39
N LEU A 581 16.59 -18.06 11.56
CA LEU A 581 16.09 -18.28 10.19
C LEU A 581 17.15 -18.95 9.30
N LEU A 582 18.40 -18.52 9.39
CA LEU A 582 19.51 -19.16 8.68
C LEU A 582 19.68 -20.62 9.12
N ASN A 583 19.63 -20.91 10.42
CA ASN A 583 19.68 -22.28 10.94
C ASN A 583 18.48 -23.13 10.45
N ILE A 584 17.26 -22.58 10.46
CA ILE A 584 16.02 -23.25 9.97
C ILE A 584 16.09 -23.52 8.46
N LEU A 585 16.82 -22.71 7.70
CA LEU A 585 16.90 -22.86 6.25
C LEU A 585 18.11 -23.68 5.78
N GLU A 586 19.18 -23.76 6.58
CA GLU A 586 20.46 -24.39 6.20
C GLU A 586 20.36 -25.84 5.71
N ARG A 587 19.42 -26.65 6.25
CA ARG A 587 19.24 -28.05 5.85
C ARG A 587 18.18 -28.28 4.78
N TYR A 588 17.52 -27.23 4.31
CA TYR A 588 16.70 -27.35 3.12
C TYR A 588 17.56 -27.25 1.87
N ASP A 589 17.14 -27.96 0.83
CA ASP A 589 17.81 -27.90 -0.46
C ASP A 589 17.33 -26.68 -1.25
N LEU A 590 17.84 -25.51 -0.87
CA LEU A 590 17.57 -24.24 -1.55
C LEU A 590 18.49 -24.14 -2.77
N GLY A 591 17.92 -23.91 -3.96
CA GLY A 591 18.67 -23.74 -5.21
C GLY A 591 19.20 -24.99 -5.93
N ARG A 592 19.37 -26.17 -5.30
CA ARG A 592 20.03 -27.32 -5.98
C ARG A 592 19.12 -28.20 -6.83
N VAL A 593 17.79 -28.08 -6.70
CA VAL A 593 16.81 -28.80 -7.54
C VAL A 593 15.80 -27.84 -8.14
N LYS A 594 15.98 -27.47 -9.42
CA LYS A 594 15.06 -26.60 -10.18
C LYS A 594 13.61 -27.09 -10.23
N GLN A 595 13.36 -28.39 -9.99
CA GLN A 595 12.00 -28.96 -9.92
C GLN A 595 11.21 -28.54 -8.66
N ASN A 596 11.87 -27.93 -7.68
CA ASN A 596 11.31 -27.59 -6.36
C ASN A 596 11.33 -26.08 -6.04
N ALA A 597 11.54 -25.19 -7.01
CA ALA A 597 11.63 -23.74 -6.77
C ALA A 597 10.43 -23.18 -5.98
N ASN A 598 9.22 -23.65 -6.29
CA ASN A 598 8.02 -23.17 -5.63
C ASN A 598 7.92 -23.63 -4.15
N ILE A 599 8.46 -24.82 -3.79
CA ILE A 599 8.45 -25.29 -2.39
C ILE A 599 9.42 -24.52 -1.52
N GLU A 600 10.50 -24.03 -2.10
CA GLU A 600 11.45 -23.16 -1.42
C GLU A 600 10.79 -21.86 -0.96
N VAL A 601 10.04 -21.15 -1.83
CA VAL A 601 9.34 -19.92 -1.44
C VAL A 601 8.35 -20.18 -0.30
N HIS A 602 7.67 -21.33 -0.34
CA HIS A 602 6.77 -21.75 0.72
C HIS A 602 7.51 -21.94 2.06
N ARG A 603 8.59 -22.71 2.08
CA ARG A 603 9.39 -22.97 3.29
C ARG A 603 10.01 -21.68 3.84
N LEU A 604 10.43 -20.77 2.97
CA LEU A 604 10.92 -19.45 3.35
C LEU A 604 9.84 -18.66 4.12
N VAL A 605 8.61 -18.62 3.60
CA VAL A 605 7.49 -17.95 4.27
C VAL A 605 7.15 -18.60 5.62
N GLU A 606 7.13 -19.94 5.70
CA GLU A 606 6.86 -20.65 6.95
C GLU A 606 7.97 -20.42 7.98
N ALA A 607 9.24 -20.41 7.57
CA ALA A 607 10.36 -20.06 8.44
C ALA A 607 10.21 -18.63 8.97
N MET A 608 9.86 -17.66 8.12
CA MET A 608 9.60 -16.27 8.55
C MET A 608 8.52 -16.20 9.62
N LYS A 609 7.41 -16.95 9.51
CA LYS A 609 6.36 -16.98 10.55
C LYS A 609 6.88 -17.43 11.91
N PHE A 610 7.65 -18.51 11.94
CA PHE A 610 8.29 -18.97 13.18
C PHE A 610 9.31 -17.97 13.72
N GLY A 611 10.13 -17.37 12.86
CA GLY A 611 11.10 -16.35 13.26
C GLY A 611 10.42 -15.11 13.89
N TYR A 612 9.34 -14.62 13.28
CA TYR A 612 8.59 -13.50 13.85
C TYR A 612 7.86 -13.86 15.13
N ALA A 613 7.42 -15.11 15.32
CA ALA A 613 6.88 -15.56 16.60
C ALA A 613 7.96 -15.45 17.70
N GLN A 614 9.18 -15.95 17.43
CA GLN A 614 10.33 -15.79 18.33
C GLN A 614 10.64 -14.31 18.60
N ARG A 615 10.55 -13.44 17.59
CA ARG A 615 10.79 -11.99 17.74
C ARG A 615 9.88 -11.34 18.77
N THR A 616 8.63 -11.78 18.88
CA THR A 616 7.65 -11.17 19.82
C THR A 616 8.07 -11.30 21.29
N GLU A 617 9.02 -12.19 21.56
CA GLU A 617 9.52 -12.49 22.90
C GLU A 617 10.85 -11.78 23.22
N LEU A 618 11.34 -10.93 22.33
CA LEU A 618 12.53 -10.12 22.53
C LEU A 618 12.18 -8.74 23.13
N GLY A 619 13.18 -8.13 23.76
CA GLY A 619 13.12 -6.80 24.38
C GLY A 619 14.54 -6.32 24.71
N ASP A 620 14.66 -5.28 25.53
CA ASP A 620 15.96 -4.80 25.99
C ASP A 620 16.56 -5.77 27.03
N PRO A 621 17.72 -6.40 26.74
CA PRO A 621 18.35 -7.34 27.66
C PRO A 621 18.81 -6.70 28.97
N ASP A 622 19.00 -5.37 29.02
CA ASP A 622 19.38 -4.68 30.26
C ASP A 622 18.21 -4.59 31.26
N PHE A 623 16.98 -4.83 30.79
CA PHE A 623 15.73 -4.74 31.57
C PHE A 623 15.01 -6.09 31.69
N THR A 624 15.40 -7.09 30.89
CA THR A 624 14.70 -8.37 30.81
C THR A 624 15.67 -9.53 30.77
N ASP A 625 15.42 -10.56 31.59
CA ASP A 625 16.20 -11.80 31.56
C ASP A 625 15.81 -12.64 30.34
N LEU A 626 16.51 -12.39 29.23
CA LEU A 626 16.30 -13.03 27.94
C LEU A 626 17.42 -13.99 27.53
N GLU A 627 18.45 -14.18 28.36
CA GLU A 627 19.66 -14.90 27.95
C GLU A 627 19.34 -16.33 27.52
N SER A 628 18.65 -17.09 28.37
CA SER A 628 18.25 -18.48 28.06
C SER A 628 17.39 -18.58 26.80
N LYS A 629 16.54 -17.58 26.56
CA LYS A 629 15.67 -17.51 25.38
C LYS A 629 16.46 -17.20 24.12
N ILE A 630 17.37 -16.24 24.16
CA ILE A 630 18.27 -15.92 23.05
C ILE A 630 19.12 -17.14 22.71
N GLN A 631 19.71 -17.83 23.71
CA GLN A 631 20.47 -19.06 23.46
C GLN A 631 19.63 -20.16 22.80
N SER A 632 18.37 -20.31 23.23
CA SER A 632 17.43 -21.23 22.58
C SER A 632 17.16 -20.84 21.12
N ILE A 633 16.90 -19.56 20.84
CA ILE A 633 16.67 -19.04 19.47
C ILE A 633 17.88 -19.29 18.56
N LEU A 634 19.10 -19.14 19.09
CA LEU A 634 20.34 -19.32 18.34
C LEU A 634 20.68 -20.81 18.08
N SER A 635 20.09 -21.75 18.82
CA SER A 635 20.49 -23.15 18.76
C SER A 635 20.03 -23.86 17.48
N LYS A 636 20.88 -24.73 16.93
CA LYS A 636 20.53 -25.59 15.79
C LYS A 636 19.49 -26.65 16.15
N ASP A 637 19.39 -27.04 17.43
CA ASP A 637 18.39 -28.00 17.91
C ASP A 637 16.99 -27.40 17.85
N THR A 638 16.81 -26.18 18.37
CA THR A 638 15.55 -25.42 18.25
C THR A 638 15.16 -25.22 16.79
N ALA A 639 16.12 -24.86 15.92
CA ALA A 639 15.88 -24.77 14.48
C ALA A 639 15.50 -26.14 13.86
N GLY A 640 16.01 -27.25 14.38
CA GLY A 640 15.61 -28.61 14.02
C GLY A 640 14.15 -28.92 14.37
N LEU A 641 13.74 -28.56 15.59
CA LEU A 641 12.35 -28.72 16.06
C LEU A 641 11.37 -27.87 15.25
N ILE A 642 11.72 -26.61 14.97
CA ILE A 642 10.89 -25.73 14.13
C ILE A 642 10.74 -26.31 12.72
N ARG A 643 11.83 -26.78 12.12
CA ARG A 643 11.82 -27.37 10.78
C ARG A 643 10.94 -28.61 10.69
N ALA A 644 10.89 -29.43 11.74
CA ALA A 644 10.02 -30.60 11.81
C ALA A 644 8.51 -30.22 11.82
N ASN A 645 8.20 -28.99 12.22
CA ASN A 645 6.84 -28.44 12.23
C ASN A 645 6.49 -27.66 10.94
N ILE A 646 7.42 -27.51 10.00
CA ILE A 646 7.12 -26.92 8.69
C ILE A 646 6.55 -28.02 7.76
N SER A 647 5.30 -27.83 7.33
CA SER A 647 4.60 -28.73 6.41
C SER A 647 4.77 -28.29 4.98
N ASP A 648 5.29 -29.13 4.08
CA ASP A 648 5.41 -28.80 2.65
C ASP A 648 4.05 -28.67 1.90
N ALA A 649 2.97 -29.12 2.54
CA ALA A 649 1.66 -29.27 1.92
C ALA A 649 0.67 -28.15 2.26
N HIS A 650 0.87 -27.43 3.37
CA HIS A 650 -0.06 -26.39 3.82
C HIS A 650 0.60 -25.43 4.82
N THR A 651 0.11 -24.18 4.87
CA THR A 651 0.33 -23.26 6.00
C THR A 651 -0.72 -23.49 7.08
N PHE A 652 -0.39 -23.09 8.30
CA PHE A 652 -1.31 -23.09 9.44
C PHE A 652 -1.81 -21.68 9.79
N PRO A 653 -2.90 -21.58 10.58
CA PRO A 653 -3.31 -20.34 11.26
C PRO A 653 -2.21 -19.79 12.19
N VAL A 654 -2.33 -18.51 12.57
CA VAL A 654 -1.30 -17.79 13.35
C VAL A 654 -1.00 -18.47 14.69
N GLU A 655 -2.01 -19.08 15.32
CA GLU A 655 -1.93 -19.74 16.62
C GLU A 655 -0.96 -20.95 16.60
N TYR A 656 -0.78 -21.58 15.44
CA TYR A 656 0.12 -22.73 15.28
C TYR A 656 1.59 -22.36 15.51
N TYR A 657 1.99 -21.15 15.12
CA TYR A 657 3.36 -20.67 15.30
C TYR A 657 3.63 -20.21 16.73
N ASN A 658 2.65 -20.36 17.63
CA ASN A 658 2.70 -20.04 19.04
C ASN A 658 3.18 -18.60 19.35
N PRO A 659 2.56 -17.55 18.80
CA PRO A 659 2.85 -16.19 19.22
C PRO A 659 2.38 -15.97 20.66
N HIS A 660 3.33 -15.74 21.57
CA HIS A 660 2.98 -15.33 22.92
C HIS A 660 2.50 -13.88 22.98
N TRP A 661 2.99 -13.02 22.08
CA TRP A 661 2.70 -11.58 22.08
C TRP A 661 2.40 -11.05 20.67
N GLY A 662 1.79 -9.87 20.62
CA GLY A 662 1.57 -9.14 19.36
C GLY A 662 2.89 -8.59 18.79
N PRO A 663 3.13 -8.68 17.48
CA PRO A 663 4.31 -8.10 16.86
C PRO A 663 4.17 -6.58 16.81
N ILE A 664 5.32 -5.92 16.80
CA ILE A 664 5.43 -4.48 16.67
C ILE A 664 5.79 -4.18 15.22
N ASP A 665 5.10 -3.20 14.65
CA ASP A 665 5.31 -2.71 13.31
C ASP A 665 6.22 -1.48 13.37
N ASN A 666 7.51 -1.71 13.24
CA ASN A 666 8.51 -0.64 13.18
C ASN A 666 8.64 -0.17 11.72
N HIS A 667 9.05 1.08 11.49
CA HIS A 667 9.02 1.69 10.16
C HIS A 667 10.36 2.27 9.70
N GLY A 668 10.35 3.41 8.98
CA GLY A 668 11.45 3.95 8.18
C GLY A 668 12.85 3.86 8.81
N THR A 669 13.88 3.74 7.98
CA THR A 669 15.28 3.51 8.38
C THR A 669 16.17 3.78 7.17
N THR A 670 17.48 3.89 7.36
CA THR A 670 18.49 3.79 6.29
C THR A 670 19.59 2.80 6.67
N HIS A 671 20.23 2.21 5.67
CA HIS A 671 21.41 1.37 5.90
C HIS A 671 22.60 1.83 5.05
N MET A 672 23.80 1.58 5.55
CA MET A 672 25.03 1.71 4.79
C MET A 672 26.02 0.60 5.14
N SER A 673 26.75 0.16 4.13
CA SER A 673 27.79 -0.85 4.25
C SER A 673 29.09 -0.34 3.65
N THR A 674 30.20 -0.48 4.38
CA THR A 674 31.53 -0.02 3.96
C THR A 674 32.57 -1.12 4.12
N VAL A 675 33.54 -1.14 3.21
CA VAL A 675 34.75 -1.96 3.34
C VAL A 675 35.95 -1.16 2.85
N ASP A 676 37.03 -1.21 3.61
CA ASP A 676 38.28 -0.52 3.28
C ASP A 676 39.35 -1.48 2.71
N PRO A 677 40.52 -0.95 2.29
CA PRO A 677 41.62 -1.75 1.73
C PRO A 677 42.25 -2.74 2.71
N GLU A 678 42.10 -2.52 4.03
CA GLU A 678 42.65 -3.36 5.09
C GLU A 678 41.67 -4.46 5.52
N ASN A 679 40.53 -4.60 4.85
CA ASN A 679 39.42 -5.51 5.22
C ASN A 679 38.74 -5.16 6.55
N MET A 680 38.85 -3.91 7.01
CA MET A 680 37.87 -3.41 7.96
C MET A 680 36.54 -3.25 7.23
N ALA A 681 35.45 -3.68 7.85
CA ALA A 681 34.13 -3.56 7.29
C ALA A 681 33.14 -3.06 8.35
N VAL A 682 32.17 -2.25 7.92
CA VAL A 682 31.12 -1.73 8.78
C VAL A 682 29.78 -1.95 8.11
N ALA A 683 28.84 -2.52 8.86
CA ALA A 683 27.42 -2.49 8.54
C ALA A 683 26.74 -1.57 9.56
N LEU A 684 26.14 -0.47 9.11
CA LEU A 684 25.53 0.55 9.97
C LEU A 684 24.09 0.79 9.55
N THR A 685 23.15 0.62 10.47
CA THR A 685 21.75 0.99 10.28
C THR A 685 21.40 2.15 11.21
N SER A 686 20.88 3.24 10.66
CA SER A 686 20.45 4.43 11.41
C SER A 686 18.99 4.77 11.08
N THR A 687 18.28 5.38 12.03
CA THR A 687 16.87 5.71 11.87
C THR A 687 16.42 6.91 12.71
N VAL A 688 15.30 7.52 12.30
CA VAL A 688 14.43 8.38 13.13
C VAL A 688 13.04 7.75 13.34
N ASN A 689 12.93 6.44 13.12
CA ASN A 689 11.73 5.61 12.99
C ASN A 689 10.78 6.00 11.84
N LEU A 690 9.60 6.58 12.11
CA LEU A 690 8.64 6.85 11.04
C LEU A 690 9.19 7.91 10.07
N VAL A 691 8.58 8.01 8.89
CA VAL A 691 9.02 9.01 7.90
C VAL A 691 8.89 10.42 8.50
N PHE A 692 10.00 11.16 8.63
CA PHE A 692 10.12 12.43 9.35
C PHE A 692 9.92 12.35 10.89
N GLY A 693 10.15 11.17 11.49
CA GLY A 693 10.09 10.90 12.93
C GLY A 693 8.82 11.41 13.61
N SER A 694 9.00 12.12 14.72
CA SER A 694 7.93 12.78 15.50
C SER A 694 7.14 13.87 14.78
N LYS A 695 7.50 14.17 13.52
CA LYS A 695 7.00 15.30 12.72
C LYS A 695 7.41 16.66 13.28
N LEU A 696 8.41 16.67 14.14
CA LEU A 696 9.04 17.85 14.69
C LEU A 696 10.38 18.11 14.01
N LEU A 697 10.54 19.34 13.51
CA LEU A 697 11.78 19.88 12.97
C LEU A 697 12.13 21.09 13.82
N ASP A 698 13.14 20.99 14.68
CA ASP A 698 13.55 22.13 15.51
C ASP A 698 14.11 23.23 14.59
N PRO A 699 13.44 24.40 14.49
CA PRO A 699 13.84 25.43 13.54
C PRO A 699 15.17 26.10 13.93
N LYS A 700 15.61 26.01 15.20
CA LYS A 700 16.87 26.61 15.65
C LYS A 700 18.07 25.73 15.31
N THR A 701 17.94 24.42 15.49
CA THR A 701 19.04 23.46 15.27
C THR A 701 18.96 22.80 13.88
N GLY A 702 17.79 22.83 13.23
CA GLY A 702 17.53 22.16 11.96
C GLY A 702 17.40 20.63 12.07
N ILE A 703 17.28 20.09 13.29
CA ILE A 703 17.22 18.65 13.57
C ILE A 703 15.78 18.14 13.41
N VAL A 704 15.62 17.05 12.66
CA VAL A 704 14.38 16.25 12.65
C VAL A 704 14.46 15.26 13.80
N LEU A 705 13.45 15.26 14.67
CA LEU A 705 13.46 14.46 15.90
C LEU A 705 12.78 13.10 15.70
N ASN A 706 13.39 12.04 16.21
CA ASN A 706 12.84 10.69 16.15
C ASN A 706 11.46 10.56 16.83
N ASP A 707 10.71 9.55 16.45
CA ASP A 707 9.58 9.01 17.21
C ASP A 707 9.85 7.58 17.67
N GLU A 708 11.05 7.33 18.20
CA GLU A 708 11.49 5.98 18.53
C GLU A 708 10.68 5.35 19.69
N MET A 709 9.98 6.16 20.48
CA MET A 709 9.08 5.65 21.51
C MET A 709 7.90 4.83 20.93
N ASP A 710 7.57 5.00 19.64
CA ASP A 710 6.58 4.18 18.92
C ASP A 710 6.95 2.70 18.88
N ASP A 711 8.25 2.38 18.91
CA ASP A 711 8.72 1.00 18.88
C ASP A 711 8.52 0.28 20.22
N PHE A 712 8.04 0.95 21.28
CA PHE A 712 7.58 0.30 22.50
C PHE A 712 6.15 -0.25 22.37
N SER A 713 5.91 -1.37 23.03
CA SER A 713 4.58 -1.93 23.25
C SER A 713 3.75 -1.06 24.20
N ILE A 714 2.45 -0.89 23.90
CA ILE A 714 1.51 -0.12 24.74
C ILE A 714 0.64 -1.09 25.55
N PRO A 715 0.77 -1.16 26.89
CA PRO A 715 0.02 -2.11 27.72
C PRO A 715 -1.49 -2.07 27.50
N GLY A 716 -2.12 -3.23 27.41
CA GLY A 716 -3.59 -3.34 27.33
C GLY A 716 -4.20 -2.87 26.02
N THR A 717 -3.39 -2.69 24.97
CA THR A 717 -3.84 -2.44 23.59
C THR A 717 -3.57 -3.70 22.76
N PRO A 718 -4.49 -4.67 22.72
CA PRO A 718 -4.32 -5.86 21.91
C PRO A 718 -4.23 -5.49 20.43
N ASN A 719 -3.50 -6.29 19.66
CA ASN A 719 -3.52 -6.13 18.21
C ASN A 719 -4.88 -6.54 17.61
N ALA A 720 -5.02 -6.43 16.28
CA ALA A 720 -6.25 -6.75 15.55
C ALA A 720 -6.77 -8.20 15.75
N PHE A 721 -5.95 -9.10 16.32
CA PHE A 721 -6.27 -10.51 16.58
C PHE A 721 -6.42 -10.81 18.08
N GLY A 722 -6.38 -9.80 18.95
CA GLY A 722 -6.56 -9.95 20.39
C GLY A 722 -5.31 -10.39 21.16
N LEU A 723 -4.15 -10.49 20.51
CA LEU A 723 -2.89 -10.80 21.20
C LEU A 723 -2.41 -9.60 22.02
N GLN A 724 -1.98 -9.89 23.24
CA GLN A 724 -1.48 -8.88 24.15
C GLN A 724 -0.12 -8.36 23.67
N PRO A 725 0.17 -7.08 23.86
CA PRO A 725 1.46 -6.49 23.55
C PRO A 725 2.55 -7.09 24.46
N SER A 726 3.79 -7.10 23.98
CA SER A 726 4.89 -7.79 24.67
C SER A 726 5.31 -7.01 25.92
N PRO A 727 5.22 -7.61 27.13
CA PRO A 727 5.63 -6.92 28.36
C PRO A 727 7.14 -6.67 28.41
N PHE A 728 7.93 -7.45 27.66
CA PHE A 728 9.38 -7.27 27.56
C PHE A 728 9.76 -5.94 26.92
N ASN A 729 8.84 -5.33 26.17
CA ASN A 729 9.08 -4.11 25.42
C ASN A 729 8.10 -2.98 25.79
N TYR A 730 7.64 -2.92 27.05
CA TYR A 730 6.97 -1.71 27.55
C TYR A 730 7.97 -0.58 27.81
N PRO A 731 7.55 0.71 27.70
CA PRO A 731 8.43 1.83 27.93
C PRO A 731 8.77 1.96 29.42
N GLU A 732 10.06 2.08 29.71
CA GLU A 732 10.62 2.25 31.06
C GLU A 732 11.80 3.24 30.99
N PRO A 733 12.07 4.03 32.05
CA PRO A 733 13.17 4.99 32.07
C PRO A 733 14.51 4.39 31.65
N GLY A 734 15.17 4.97 30.64
CA GLY A 734 16.47 4.54 30.14
C GLY A 734 16.47 3.29 29.25
N LYS A 735 15.32 2.64 29.05
CA LYS A 735 15.18 1.43 28.23
C LYS A 735 15.28 1.74 26.74
N ARG A 736 15.80 0.79 25.95
CA ARG A 736 15.86 0.87 24.48
C ARG A 736 14.70 0.09 23.85
N PRO A 737 13.99 0.65 22.87
CA PRO A 737 12.88 -0.04 22.21
C PRO A 737 13.38 -1.11 21.22
N LEU A 738 12.59 -2.19 21.09
CA LEU A 738 12.82 -3.28 20.14
C LEU A 738 12.97 -2.76 18.71
N SER A 739 13.96 -3.27 17.98
CA SER A 739 14.24 -2.90 16.58
C SER A 739 14.12 -4.09 15.62
N SER A 740 13.86 -3.81 14.34
CA SER A 740 13.89 -4.82 13.27
C SER A 740 15.23 -4.91 12.54
N CYS A 741 16.17 -4.03 12.88
CA CYS A 741 17.46 -3.92 12.21
C CYS A 741 18.32 -5.19 12.37
N VAL A 742 19.12 -5.49 11.36
CA VAL A 742 20.10 -6.61 11.38
C VAL A 742 21.38 -6.26 10.60
N PRO A 743 22.12 -5.19 10.95
CA PRO A 743 23.40 -4.91 10.29
C PRO A 743 24.37 -6.07 10.53
N THR A 744 24.79 -6.71 9.44
CA THR A 744 25.37 -8.05 9.43
C THR A 744 26.69 -8.06 8.68
N VAL A 745 27.68 -8.77 9.22
CA VAL A 745 28.95 -9.07 8.57
C VAL A 745 29.10 -10.58 8.48
N VAL A 746 29.57 -11.08 7.34
CA VAL A 746 29.83 -12.49 7.09
C VAL A 746 31.31 -12.69 6.78
N GLU A 747 31.87 -13.73 7.37
CA GLU A 747 33.23 -14.19 7.13
C GLU A 747 33.25 -15.60 6.56
N ARG A 748 34.28 -15.85 5.76
CA ARG A 748 34.66 -17.18 5.29
C ARG A 748 36.14 -17.40 5.57
N ASP A 749 36.45 -18.49 6.27
CA ASP A 749 37.83 -18.87 6.61
C ASP A 749 38.64 -17.74 7.30
N GLY A 750 37.98 -16.97 8.17
CA GLY A 750 38.58 -15.84 8.90
C GLY A 750 38.80 -14.57 8.07
N LYS A 751 38.30 -14.54 6.82
CA LYS A 751 38.37 -13.37 5.93
C LYS A 751 37.00 -12.74 5.77
N PHE A 752 36.97 -11.41 5.67
CA PHE A 752 35.77 -10.67 5.28
C PHE A 752 35.23 -11.18 3.95
N GLU A 753 33.93 -11.45 3.88
CA GLU A 753 33.25 -11.83 2.64
C GLU A 753 32.15 -10.82 2.30
N LEU A 754 31.28 -10.47 3.25
CA LEU A 754 30.09 -9.63 2.99
C LEU A 754 29.75 -8.75 4.19
N ALA A 755 29.42 -7.48 3.96
CA ALA A 755 28.72 -6.61 4.91
C ALA A 755 27.43 -6.13 4.26
N LEU A 756 26.32 -6.25 5.00
CA LEU A 756 25.01 -5.85 4.50
C LEU A 756 24.02 -5.53 5.64
N GLY A 757 22.94 -4.91 5.24
CA GLY A 757 21.79 -4.60 6.07
C GLY A 757 20.76 -3.86 5.24
N GLY A 758 19.68 -3.39 5.87
CA GLY A 758 18.62 -2.75 5.10
C GLY A 758 17.76 -1.79 5.90
N SER A 759 16.82 -1.21 5.16
CA SER A 759 15.73 -0.34 5.60
C SER A 759 14.37 -0.99 5.30
N GLY A 760 13.29 -0.39 5.83
CA GLY A 760 11.92 -0.86 5.58
C GLY A 760 11.24 -1.50 6.78
N GLY A 761 11.59 -1.07 8.00
CA GLY A 761 10.91 -1.49 9.21
C GLY A 761 11.06 -2.98 9.50
N SER A 762 9.96 -3.65 9.82
CA SER A 762 9.92 -5.11 9.96
C SER A 762 10.58 -5.86 8.78
N ARG A 763 10.42 -5.36 7.56
CA ARG A 763 10.91 -6.02 6.34
C ARG A 763 12.43 -6.15 6.27
N ILE A 764 13.18 -5.37 7.05
CA ILE A 764 14.66 -5.41 7.09
C ILE A 764 15.15 -6.85 7.29
N LEU A 765 14.63 -7.55 8.31
CA LEU A 765 15.00 -8.92 8.64
C LEU A 765 14.81 -9.87 7.45
N THR A 766 13.64 -9.81 6.80
CA THR A 766 13.31 -10.70 5.69
C THR A 766 14.08 -10.38 4.41
N SER A 767 14.37 -9.11 4.17
CA SER A 767 15.12 -8.66 2.99
C SER A 767 16.59 -9.07 3.10
N VAL A 768 17.22 -8.83 4.26
CA VAL A 768 18.61 -9.23 4.51
C VAL A 768 18.77 -10.74 4.46
N LEU A 769 17.84 -11.51 5.04
CA LEU A 769 17.82 -12.97 4.92
C LEU A 769 17.83 -13.40 3.44
N GLN A 770 16.93 -12.87 2.63
CA GLN A 770 16.83 -13.24 1.22
C GLN A 770 18.07 -12.88 0.41
N VAL A 771 18.71 -11.74 0.68
CA VAL A 771 19.98 -11.38 0.01
C VAL A 771 21.09 -12.38 0.38
N ILE A 772 21.21 -12.78 1.64
CA ILE A 772 22.17 -13.81 2.07
C ILE A 772 21.90 -15.14 1.34
N LEU A 773 20.65 -15.58 1.29
CA LEU A 773 20.26 -16.82 0.59
C LEU A 773 20.54 -16.73 -0.91
N ASN A 774 20.24 -15.60 -1.55
CA ASN A 774 20.48 -15.42 -2.98
C ASN A 774 21.97 -15.51 -3.33
N ILE A 775 22.84 -14.91 -2.52
CA ILE A 775 24.29 -14.98 -2.75
C ILE A 775 24.81 -16.41 -2.54
N TYR A 776 24.39 -17.09 -1.46
CA TYR A 776 25.01 -18.35 -1.06
C TYR A 776 24.32 -19.63 -1.55
N ASN A 777 23.04 -19.56 -1.94
CA ASN A 777 22.27 -20.71 -2.42
C ASN A 777 21.90 -20.60 -3.91
N HIS A 778 21.77 -19.38 -4.45
CA HIS A 778 21.33 -19.16 -5.83
C HIS A 778 22.46 -18.72 -6.77
N ASP A 779 23.68 -18.64 -6.27
CA ASP A 779 24.88 -18.20 -7.01
C ASP A 779 24.72 -16.80 -7.64
N TYR A 780 23.89 -15.94 -7.04
CA TYR A 780 23.70 -14.57 -7.51
C TYR A 780 24.91 -13.72 -7.12
N ASN A 781 25.33 -12.82 -8.01
CA ASN A 781 26.24 -11.76 -7.59
C ASN A 781 25.53 -10.76 -6.66
N VAL A 782 26.29 -9.90 -5.96
CA VAL A 782 25.74 -9.00 -4.94
C VAL A 782 24.64 -8.07 -5.48
N MET A 783 24.74 -7.60 -6.73
CA MET A 783 23.70 -6.78 -7.36
C MET A 783 22.46 -7.61 -7.67
N GLU A 784 22.62 -8.79 -8.28
CA GLU A 784 21.50 -9.70 -8.57
C GLU A 784 20.75 -10.10 -7.30
N ALA A 785 21.49 -10.35 -6.20
CA ALA A 785 20.91 -10.70 -4.91
C ALA A 785 20.09 -9.56 -4.30
N VAL A 786 20.59 -8.32 -4.36
CA VAL A 786 19.88 -7.12 -3.89
C VAL A 786 18.65 -6.85 -4.75
N GLU A 787 18.74 -6.99 -6.08
CA GLU A 787 17.65 -6.68 -7.00
C GLU A 787 16.59 -7.77 -7.13
N ALA A 788 16.89 -8.99 -6.68
CA ALA A 788 15.95 -10.11 -6.72
C ALA A 788 14.60 -9.73 -6.07
N PRO A 789 13.46 -10.14 -6.65
CA PRO A 789 12.15 -9.96 -6.03
C PRO A 789 12.09 -10.62 -4.66
N ARG A 790 11.42 -9.99 -3.70
CA ARG A 790 11.33 -10.45 -2.31
C ARG A 790 9.93 -10.89 -1.92
N VAL A 791 9.86 -11.88 -1.04
CA VAL A 791 8.65 -12.24 -0.29
C VAL A 791 8.79 -11.83 1.16
N HIS A 792 7.69 -11.43 1.79
CA HIS A 792 7.68 -11.00 3.18
C HIS A 792 6.46 -11.57 3.91
N HIS A 793 6.71 -12.03 5.14
CA HIS A 793 5.69 -12.35 6.12
C HIS A 793 6.22 -12.03 7.52
N GLN A 794 5.43 -11.35 8.34
CA GLN A 794 5.83 -10.90 9.68
C GLN A 794 4.95 -11.47 10.79
N LEU A 795 4.44 -12.67 10.55
CA LEU A 795 3.41 -13.38 11.33
C LEU A 795 2.03 -12.71 11.34
N MET A 796 1.95 -11.40 11.61
CA MET A 796 0.72 -10.62 11.56
C MET A 796 0.89 -9.25 10.87
N PRO A 797 -0.02 -8.85 9.97
CA PRO A 797 -1.21 -9.60 9.53
C PRO A 797 -0.82 -10.91 8.79
N ASN A 798 -1.71 -11.92 8.82
CA ASN A 798 -1.49 -13.22 8.19
C ASN A 798 -1.66 -13.13 6.67
N VAL A 799 -0.74 -12.39 6.04
CA VAL A 799 -0.69 -12.09 4.61
C VAL A 799 0.75 -12.24 4.16
N VAL A 800 0.94 -12.98 3.07
CA VAL A 800 2.22 -13.06 2.36
C VAL A 800 2.25 -11.94 1.34
N ASP A 801 3.17 -10.99 1.51
CA ASP A 801 3.40 -9.93 0.54
C ASP A 801 4.53 -10.33 -0.40
N VAL A 802 4.26 -10.37 -1.69
CA VAL A 802 5.18 -10.82 -2.73
C VAL A 802 5.44 -9.65 -3.69
N GLU A 803 6.69 -9.29 -3.93
CA GLU A 803 7.03 -8.30 -4.95
C GLU A 803 6.72 -8.79 -6.36
N SER A 804 6.39 -7.86 -7.27
CA SER A 804 6.25 -8.14 -8.69
C SER A 804 7.58 -8.65 -9.24
N GLY A 805 7.58 -9.88 -9.76
CA GLY A 805 8.79 -10.56 -10.26
C GLY A 805 8.81 -12.06 -9.98
N TYR A 806 8.05 -12.52 -8.97
CA TYR A 806 7.78 -13.95 -8.80
C TYR A 806 6.89 -14.50 -9.92
N SER A 807 7.07 -15.78 -10.25
CA SER A 807 6.28 -16.40 -11.31
C SER A 807 4.82 -16.60 -10.88
N ALA A 808 3.90 -16.59 -11.83
CA ALA A 808 2.51 -16.97 -11.56
C ALA A 808 2.38 -18.38 -10.97
N SER A 809 3.37 -19.25 -11.24
CA SER A 809 3.43 -20.59 -10.67
C SER A 809 3.76 -20.56 -9.18
N ASP A 810 4.64 -19.68 -8.71
CA ASP A 810 5.00 -19.52 -7.29
C ASP A 810 3.80 -18.97 -6.51
N ILE A 811 3.18 -17.92 -7.03
CA ILE A 811 2.00 -17.31 -6.43
C ILE A 811 0.87 -18.35 -6.30
N LYS A 812 0.57 -19.08 -7.39
CA LYS A 812 -0.44 -20.14 -7.36
C LYS A 812 -0.06 -21.25 -6.38
N PHE A 813 1.20 -21.63 -6.32
CA PHE A 813 1.69 -22.68 -5.44
C PHE A 813 1.53 -22.31 -3.96
N LEU A 814 1.84 -21.07 -3.58
CA LEU A 814 1.56 -20.53 -2.25
C LEU A 814 0.07 -20.54 -1.95
N SER A 815 -0.77 -20.04 -2.86
CA SER A 815 -2.24 -20.04 -2.68
C SER A 815 -2.81 -21.46 -2.53
N THR A 816 -2.31 -22.45 -3.28
CA THR A 816 -2.77 -23.85 -3.15
C THR A 816 -2.43 -24.48 -1.81
N ARG A 817 -1.47 -23.92 -1.06
CA ARG A 817 -1.09 -24.33 0.30
C ARG A 817 -1.83 -23.57 1.38
N GLY A 818 -2.73 -22.65 1.00
CA GLY A 818 -3.56 -21.86 1.91
C GLY A 818 -2.98 -20.49 2.28
N HIS A 819 -1.87 -20.06 1.67
CA HIS A 819 -1.34 -18.72 1.92
C HIS A 819 -2.25 -17.64 1.35
N ASN A 820 -2.50 -16.60 2.14
CA ASN A 820 -3.17 -15.40 1.67
C ASN A 820 -2.13 -14.47 1.02
N VAL A 821 -2.04 -14.50 -0.32
CA VAL A 821 -0.97 -13.83 -1.06
C VAL A 821 -1.46 -12.48 -1.60
N THR A 822 -0.70 -11.42 -1.33
CA THR A 822 -0.82 -10.12 -1.98
C THR A 822 0.40 -9.89 -2.86
N VAL A 823 0.19 -9.39 -4.08
CA VAL A 823 1.28 -8.99 -4.97
C VAL A 823 1.41 -7.48 -4.94
N SER A 824 2.59 -7.00 -4.58
CA SER A 824 2.93 -5.59 -4.52
C SER A 824 3.89 -5.22 -5.64
N ASP A 825 3.77 -4.03 -6.19
CA ASP A 825 4.75 -3.55 -7.16
C ASP A 825 6.11 -3.38 -6.48
N ILE A 826 7.15 -4.01 -7.04
CA ILE A 826 8.56 -3.93 -6.62
C ILE A 826 9.05 -2.47 -6.56
N LEU A 827 8.47 -1.59 -7.38
CA LEU A 827 8.82 -0.16 -7.42
C LEU A 827 8.22 0.66 -6.27
N LEU A 828 7.42 0.06 -5.38
CA LEU A 828 6.94 0.74 -4.19
C LEU A 828 8.08 1.08 -3.21
N ALA A 829 9.22 0.39 -3.31
CA ALA A 829 10.39 0.57 -2.44
C ALA A 829 10.00 0.42 -0.96
N LYS A 830 9.52 -0.78 -0.61
CA LYS A 830 9.06 -1.09 0.76
C LYS A 830 10.21 -1.45 1.69
N ALA A 831 11.33 -1.90 1.13
CA ALA A 831 12.54 -2.25 1.84
C ALA A 831 13.72 -2.15 0.87
N GLU A 832 14.87 -1.72 1.38
CA GLU A 832 16.10 -1.63 0.62
C GLU A 832 17.23 -2.39 1.31
N VAL A 833 18.18 -2.91 0.53
CA VAL A 833 19.40 -3.53 1.05
C VAL A 833 20.62 -2.86 0.43
N GLN A 834 21.59 -2.49 1.26
CA GLN A 834 22.90 -2.03 0.81
C GLN A 834 23.92 -3.09 1.19
N ALA A 835 24.82 -3.44 0.25
CA ALA A 835 25.76 -4.51 0.45
C ALA A 835 27.13 -4.21 -0.19
N VAL A 836 28.19 -4.55 0.53
CA VAL A 836 29.55 -4.61 0.01
C VAL A 836 30.12 -6.00 0.25
N MET A 837 30.79 -6.55 -0.75
CA MET A 837 31.32 -7.91 -0.74
C MET A 837 32.76 -7.89 -1.23
N ARG A 838 33.62 -8.73 -0.67
CA ARG A 838 34.96 -8.98 -1.22
C ARG A 838 35.07 -10.44 -1.61
N ASP A 839 35.41 -10.67 -2.87
CA ASP A 839 35.60 -12.02 -3.40
C ASP A 839 37.00 -12.55 -3.07
N ALA A 840 37.21 -13.85 -3.24
CA ALA A 840 38.46 -14.55 -2.92
C ALA A 840 39.67 -14.03 -3.72
N ASP A 841 39.45 -13.45 -4.91
CA ASP A 841 40.48 -12.82 -5.74
C ASP A 841 40.86 -11.40 -5.27
N GLY A 842 40.21 -10.91 -4.21
CA GLY A 842 40.41 -9.59 -3.61
C GLY A 842 39.56 -8.48 -4.24
N THR A 843 38.81 -8.76 -5.31
CA THR A 843 37.89 -7.80 -5.92
C THR A 843 36.81 -7.38 -4.94
N VAL A 844 36.55 -6.08 -4.83
CA VAL A 844 35.42 -5.53 -4.08
C VAL A 844 34.24 -5.33 -5.01
N PHE A 845 33.09 -5.86 -4.62
CA PHE A 845 31.81 -5.60 -5.24
C PHE A 845 30.92 -4.81 -4.30
N ALA A 846 30.15 -3.87 -4.82
CA ALA A 846 29.15 -3.16 -4.03
C ALA A 846 27.88 -2.96 -4.85
N ALA A 847 26.75 -3.06 -4.17
CA ALA A 847 25.44 -2.82 -4.75
C ALA A 847 24.55 -2.09 -3.75
N SER A 848 23.78 -1.17 -4.29
CA SER A 848 22.75 -0.42 -3.59
C SER A 848 21.41 -0.69 -4.25
N ASP A 849 20.37 -0.84 -3.43
CA ASP A 849 19.03 -1.18 -3.93
C ASP A 849 18.47 -0.09 -4.85
N SER A 850 18.22 -0.47 -6.10
CA SER A 850 17.71 0.44 -7.13
C SER A 850 16.30 0.92 -6.83
N ARG A 851 15.53 0.22 -5.98
CA ARG A 851 14.15 0.58 -5.63
C ARG A 851 14.03 1.99 -5.03
N LYS A 852 15.06 2.47 -4.32
CA LYS A 852 15.12 3.83 -3.74
C LYS A 852 16.15 4.74 -4.43
N HIS A 853 16.54 4.40 -5.67
CA HIS A 853 17.56 5.13 -6.43
C HIS A 853 18.95 5.12 -5.78
N GLY A 854 19.23 4.15 -4.90
CA GLY A 854 20.54 4.01 -4.26
C GLY A 854 21.60 3.58 -5.27
N ILE A 855 22.79 4.16 -5.18
CA ILE A 855 23.94 3.78 -6.00
C ILE A 855 25.17 3.71 -5.08
N ALA A 856 25.88 2.60 -5.16
CA ALA A 856 27.13 2.40 -4.43
C ALA A 856 28.30 3.12 -5.13
N ALA A 857 29.40 3.30 -4.41
CA ALA A 857 30.65 3.82 -4.98
C ALA A 857 31.83 2.95 -4.52
N GLY A 858 32.90 2.91 -5.30
CA GLY A 858 34.13 2.18 -4.98
C GLY A 858 35.34 2.67 -5.77
N TYR A 859 36.55 2.30 -5.34
CA TYR A 859 37.81 2.75 -5.96
C TYR A 859 38.96 1.73 -5.94
#